data_AF-D4KWB3-F1
#
_entry.id   AF-D4KWB3-F1
#
_cell.length_a   1.000
_cell.length_b   1.000
_cell.length_c   1.000
_cell.angle_alpha   90.00
_cell.angle_beta   90.00
_cell.angle_gamma   90.00
#
_symmetry.space_group_name_H-M   'P 1'
#
loop_
_entity.id
_entity.type
_entity.pdbx_description
1 polymer ?
#
loop_
_entity_poly.entity_id
_entity_poly.type
_entity_poly.pdbx_seq_one_letter_code
_entity_poly.pdbx_strand_id
1 'polypeptide(L)'
;MTKMFFDVFPTLEVNGDMKKLLSETEVTRVGMNHEKDHIRIYLNGTRLIHKKNIYQLEKNIHDQIFKNRHMDVKVIEKYQLSEQYTAEKLMDLYKDSILEELKNYSLMEYNLLRSAKMEFTGDSHLLLTLENTIIAQTRSHEIVEFLEKVVCERCGLDLSVELAFEEPKESKHKKNSDLQIQFEIKNILKRVQLHEESAPAKAEEVQTADTSMKTATKEQNHSKESAAGNNAGNANGKGENSFGKKEFRKKYDGGSYGGYKKSDNPDVLYGKDFEDETIPIEKIVGEMGEVTIRCQVMTLETREIRNEKTIVIMSVTDFTDSIVLKIFTRNDQLPELLEGVKKGAFLKIKGVTTIDKFDSELTIGSIVGIKKIPDFTSVRMDTSPEKRVELHCHTKMSDMDGVSEVKDIVKRAMKWGHKAIAITDHGDVQAFPDANHAISPDDDFKVIYGVEAYLVDDLKDIITNSKNQNLDDTYVVFDLETTGFSPDKNKIIEIGAVKVEHGEITERFSTFVNPEVPIPYRIEELTSIRDDMVIDAPKIETILPQFMEFCGDAIMVAHNADFDMSFIIKNCERQGIEKEFTIIDTVALARILLPQLNRFKLDTVAKALGVSLENHHRAVDDAGCTAEIFVKFVKMLHDRGMETLDQVNQMGQASPETIMKMNTYHAIILATNDIGRINLYRLISLSHLTYYNKRPRIPKSEFVKYREGLLLGSACEAGELYRAIVGGRPEEEIIRLVKFYDYLEIQPLGNNEFMLKSDKESVSTIEELQDINRRIVKLGETFGKLVVATCDVHFLDPEDEIYRRIIMAGKGFKDADDQAPLYLRTTEEMLKEFEYLGSAKAEEVVITNPNKIADMCEKIAPVRPDKCPPVIENSDQMLRDICYTKAHRYVWRRASCNRKGASGS
;
A
#
# COMPACT_ATOMS: atom_id res chain seq x y z
N MET A 1 -37.95 26.86 -10.54
CA MET A 1 -37.37 27.81 -9.57
C MET A 1 -36.02 27.25 -9.21
N THR A 2 -34.96 27.92 -9.64
CA THR A 2 -33.59 27.60 -9.26
C THR A 2 -33.41 27.95 -7.78
N LYS A 3 -32.77 27.06 -7.02
CA LYS A 3 -32.49 27.23 -5.59
C LYS A 3 -31.09 26.71 -5.30
N MET A 4 -30.44 27.21 -4.25
CA MET A 4 -29.17 26.62 -3.81
C MET A 4 -29.39 25.18 -3.36
N PHE A 5 -28.38 24.32 -3.50
CA PHE A 5 -28.51 22.89 -3.21
C PHE A 5 -29.02 22.63 -1.79
N PHE A 6 -28.46 23.31 -0.79
CA PHE A 6 -28.87 23.15 0.61
C PHE A 6 -30.21 23.81 0.95
N ASP A 7 -30.76 24.68 0.09
CA ASP A 7 -32.15 25.15 0.25
C ASP A 7 -33.15 24.06 -0.17
N VAL A 8 -32.74 23.15 -1.06
CA VAL A 8 -33.54 22.00 -1.50
C VAL A 8 -33.34 20.81 -0.56
N PHE A 9 -32.12 20.61 -0.07
CA PHE A 9 -31.73 19.51 0.81
C PHE A 9 -31.10 20.00 2.13
N PRO A 10 -31.86 20.70 3.01
CA PRO A 10 -31.30 21.37 4.18
C PRO A 10 -30.77 20.44 5.27
N THR A 11 -31.24 19.19 5.31
CA THR A 11 -30.86 18.19 6.32
C THR A 11 -29.85 17.17 5.81
N LEU A 12 -29.37 17.30 4.58
CA LEU A 12 -28.43 16.34 4.00
C LEU A 12 -27.03 16.59 4.54
N GLU A 13 -26.44 15.56 5.15
CA GLU A 13 -25.05 15.58 5.59
C GLU A 13 -24.14 15.00 4.51
N VAL A 14 -23.10 15.76 4.14
CA VAL A 14 -22.07 15.37 3.17
C VAL A 14 -20.69 15.70 3.73
N ASN A 15 -19.65 15.10 3.17
CA ASN A 15 -18.27 15.35 3.61
C ASN A 15 -17.88 16.84 3.43
N GLY A 16 -16.82 17.28 4.12
CA GLY A 16 -16.45 18.69 4.21
C GLY A 16 -16.24 19.36 2.85
N ASP A 17 -15.52 18.72 1.94
CA ASP A 17 -15.20 19.29 0.63
C ASP A 17 -16.42 19.34 -0.29
N MET A 18 -17.26 18.30 -0.30
CA MET A 18 -18.52 18.32 -1.05
C MET A 18 -19.50 19.35 -0.52
N LYS A 19 -19.51 19.58 0.80
CA LYS A 19 -20.40 20.59 1.39
C LYS A 19 -20.11 21.98 0.82
N LYS A 20 -18.85 22.29 0.54
CA LYS A 20 -18.45 23.58 -0.02
C LYS A 20 -18.83 23.69 -1.49
N LEU A 21 -18.45 22.70 -2.30
CA LEU A 21 -18.82 22.66 -3.72
C LEU A 21 -20.35 22.76 -3.91
N LEU A 22 -21.11 22.02 -3.10
CA LEU A 22 -22.58 22.06 -3.18
C LEU A 22 -23.18 23.36 -2.64
N SER A 23 -22.48 24.11 -1.78
CA SER A 23 -22.97 25.40 -1.28
C SER A 23 -23.04 26.47 -2.36
N GLU A 24 -22.19 26.35 -3.39
CA GLU A 24 -22.16 27.20 -4.59
C GLU A 24 -22.90 26.57 -5.78
N THR A 25 -23.49 25.39 -5.60
CA THR A 25 -24.20 24.66 -6.66
C THR A 25 -25.71 24.92 -6.58
N GLU A 26 -26.31 25.18 -7.74
CA GLU A 26 -27.74 25.40 -7.88
C GLU A 26 -28.47 24.13 -8.32
N VAL A 27 -29.65 23.88 -7.74
CA VAL A 27 -30.60 22.88 -8.24
C VAL A 27 -31.57 23.57 -9.19
N THR A 28 -31.44 23.27 -10.47
CA THR A 28 -32.26 23.88 -11.54
C THR A 28 -33.61 23.19 -11.68
N ARG A 29 -33.65 21.88 -11.48
CA ARG A 29 -34.85 21.07 -11.62
C ARG A 29 -34.76 19.80 -10.77
N VAL A 30 -35.88 19.39 -10.20
CA VAL A 30 -36.06 18.05 -9.63
C VAL A 30 -37.23 17.40 -10.36
N GLY A 31 -36.96 16.26 -11.01
CA GLY A 31 -37.95 15.48 -11.74
C GLY A 31 -38.15 14.14 -11.07
N MET A 32 -39.39 13.65 -11.03
CA MET A 32 -39.73 12.33 -10.51
C MET A 32 -40.57 11.62 -11.56
N ASN A 33 -40.36 10.33 -11.74
CA ASN A 33 -41.17 9.55 -12.68
C ASN A 33 -42.58 9.30 -12.11
N HIS A 34 -43.48 8.79 -12.97
CA HIS A 34 -44.89 8.55 -12.59
C HIS A 34 -45.03 7.49 -11.49
N GLU A 35 -44.17 6.47 -11.51
CA GLU A 35 -44.16 5.34 -10.56
C GLU A 35 -43.52 5.67 -9.21
N LYS A 36 -42.91 6.87 -9.09
CA LYS A 36 -42.37 7.41 -7.84
C LYS A 36 -41.22 6.60 -7.23
N ASP A 37 -40.49 5.90 -8.06
CA ASP A 37 -39.32 5.09 -7.73
C ASP A 37 -38.03 5.61 -8.38
N HIS A 38 -38.09 6.65 -9.23
CA HIS A 38 -36.90 7.32 -9.78
C HIS A 38 -36.97 8.83 -9.60
N ILE A 39 -35.90 9.43 -9.08
CA ILE A 39 -35.73 10.88 -8.94
C ILE A 39 -34.49 11.36 -9.71
N ARG A 40 -34.66 12.44 -10.46
CA ARG A 40 -33.59 13.13 -11.21
C ARG A 40 -33.40 14.53 -10.66
N ILE A 41 -32.19 14.83 -10.20
CA ILE A 41 -31.81 16.12 -9.63
C ILE A 41 -30.86 16.79 -10.61
N TYR A 42 -31.26 17.90 -11.18
CA TYR A 42 -30.45 18.65 -12.15
C TYR A 42 -29.67 19.73 -11.42
N LEU A 43 -28.35 19.65 -11.48
CA LEU A 43 -27.42 20.60 -10.86
C LEU A 43 -26.84 21.52 -11.92
N ASN A 44 -26.61 22.77 -11.53
CA ASN A 44 -25.82 23.74 -12.28
C ASN A 44 -24.76 24.31 -11.34
N GLY A 45 -23.49 24.12 -11.65
CA GLY A 45 -22.37 24.60 -10.84
C GLY A 45 -21.36 25.38 -11.67
N THR A 46 -20.55 26.20 -11.01
CA THR A 46 -19.40 26.90 -11.62
C THR A 46 -18.10 26.09 -11.54
N ARG A 47 -18.10 25.00 -10.76
CA ARG A 47 -16.94 24.15 -10.48
C ARG A 47 -17.25 22.69 -10.80
N LEU A 48 -16.27 21.99 -11.38
CA LEU A 48 -16.37 20.56 -11.68
C LEU A 48 -16.42 19.73 -10.39
N ILE A 49 -17.33 18.76 -10.36
CA ILE A 49 -17.44 17.78 -9.27
C ILE A 49 -17.16 16.40 -9.85
N HIS A 50 -16.07 15.75 -9.40
CA HIS A 50 -15.69 14.41 -9.86
C HIS A 50 -16.85 13.41 -9.77
N LYS A 51 -16.96 12.53 -10.77
CA LYS A 51 -18.09 11.59 -10.87
C LYS A 51 -18.22 10.62 -9.70
N LYS A 52 -17.09 10.19 -9.12
CA LYS A 52 -17.06 9.43 -7.87
C LYS A 52 -17.82 10.13 -6.74
N ASN A 53 -17.66 11.46 -6.62
CA ASN A 53 -18.33 12.25 -5.60
C ASN A 53 -19.81 12.47 -5.93
N ILE A 54 -20.17 12.56 -7.20
CA ILE A 54 -21.57 12.58 -7.63
C ILE A 54 -22.28 11.27 -7.27
N TYR A 55 -21.67 10.11 -7.50
CA TYR A 55 -22.24 8.82 -7.10
C TYR A 55 -22.35 8.67 -5.58
N GLN A 56 -21.37 9.18 -4.83
CA GLN A 56 -21.47 9.23 -3.38
C GLN A 56 -22.61 10.15 -2.92
N LEU A 57 -22.83 11.27 -3.61
CA LEU A 57 -23.95 12.17 -3.34
C LEU A 57 -25.30 11.50 -3.63
N GLU A 58 -25.44 10.80 -4.77
CA GLU A 58 -26.62 9.99 -5.11
C GLU A 58 -26.94 9.00 -3.97
N LYS A 59 -25.92 8.27 -3.50
CA LYS A 59 -26.03 7.33 -2.38
C LYS A 59 -26.40 8.02 -1.06
N ASN A 60 -25.78 9.15 -0.73
CA ASN A 60 -26.10 9.89 0.50
C ASN A 60 -27.55 10.40 0.51
N ILE A 61 -28.04 10.89 -0.63
CA ILE A 61 -29.44 11.32 -0.80
C ILE A 61 -30.36 10.12 -0.62
N HIS A 62 -30.06 8.99 -1.25
CA HIS A 62 -30.83 7.76 -1.07
C HIS A 62 -30.89 7.34 0.40
N ASP A 63 -29.74 7.20 1.06
CA ASP A 63 -29.62 6.60 2.39
C ASP A 63 -30.18 7.51 3.50
N GLN A 64 -30.05 8.83 3.36
CA GLN A 64 -30.49 9.78 4.40
C GLN A 64 -31.92 10.27 4.19
N ILE A 65 -32.36 10.45 2.94
CA ILE A 65 -33.68 11.03 2.64
C ILE A 65 -34.69 9.94 2.29
N PHE A 66 -34.27 8.88 1.60
CA PHE A 66 -35.15 7.85 1.06
C PHE A 66 -34.95 6.45 1.68
N LYS A 67 -34.28 6.34 2.84
CA LYS A 67 -33.89 5.11 3.55
C LYS A 67 -34.87 3.92 3.53
N ASN A 68 -36.18 4.19 3.51
CA ASN A 68 -37.24 3.17 3.57
C ASN A 68 -38.09 3.07 2.28
N ARG A 69 -37.62 3.64 1.16
CA ARG A 69 -38.30 3.59 -0.13
C ARG A 69 -37.31 3.08 -1.18
N HIS A 70 -37.79 2.23 -2.09
CA HIS A 70 -37.02 1.85 -3.27
C HIS A 70 -37.01 3.06 -4.22
N MET A 71 -35.94 3.87 -4.15
CA MET A 71 -35.80 5.10 -4.91
C MET A 71 -34.45 5.10 -5.62
N ASP A 72 -34.46 5.10 -6.95
CA ASP A 72 -33.25 5.36 -7.72
C ASP A 72 -32.99 6.87 -7.80
N VAL A 73 -31.85 7.31 -7.27
CA VAL A 73 -31.46 8.72 -7.22
C VAL A 73 -30.42 8.97 -8.31
N LYS A 74 -30.75 9.84 -9.26
CA LYS A 74 -29.83 10.29 -10.31
C LYS A 74 -29.56 11.77 -10.22
N VAL A 75 -28.29 12.14 -10.20
CA VAL A 75 -27.83 13.52 -10.30
C VAL A 75 -27.36 13.77 -11.74
N ILE A 76 -27.86 14.85 -12.33
CA ILE A 76 -27.52 15.30 -13.68
C ILE A 76 -26.89 16.68 -13.55
N GLU A 77 -25.57 16.73 -13.64
CA GLU A 77 -24.81 17.97 -13.54
C GLU A 77 -24.67 18.69 -14.88
N LYS A 78 -24.64 20.01 -14.80
CA LYS A 78 -24.20 20.93 -15.84
C LYS A 78 -23.27 21.96 -15.20
N TYR A 79 -22.29 22.41 -15.95
CA TYR A 79 -21.30 23.37 -15.47
C TYR A 79 -21.25 24.61 -16.35
N GLN A 80 -20.97 25.74 -15.70
CA GLN A 80 -20.71 27.02 -16.32
C GLN A 80 -19.29 27.44 -15.92
N LEU A 81 -18.32 26.88 -16.65
CA LEU A 81 -16.89 26.98 -16.35
C LEU A 81 -16.33 28.35 -16.78
N SER A 82 -15.21 28.76 -16.16
CA SER A 82 -14.48 29.96 -16.56
C SER A 82 -13.84 29.81 -17.94
N GLU A 83 -13.53 30.94 -18.60
CA GLU A 83 -12.86 30.97 -19.91
C GLU A 83 -11.47 30.33 -19.93
N GLN A 84 -10.85 30.10 -18.76
CA GLN A 84 -9.58 29.36 -18.67
C GLN A 84 -9.71 27.87 -19.04
N TYR A 85 -10.92 27.30 -19.05
CA TYR A 85 -11.16 25.91 -19.47
C TYR A 85 -11.26 25.81 -20.99
N THR A 86 -10.30 25.10 -21.60
CA THR A 86 -10.40 24.60 -22.99
C THR A 86 -10.77 23.11 -22.98
N ALA A 87 -11.14 22.54 -24.12
CA ALA A 87 -11.46 21.12 -24.20
C ALA A 87 -10.24 20.25 -23.82
N GLU A 88 -9.04 20.69 -24.20
CA GLU A 88 -7.77 20.07 -23.81
C GLU A 88 -7.57 20.08 -22.30
N LYS A 89 -7.61 21.26 -21.66
CA LYS A 89 -7.41 21.40 -20.21
C LYS A 89 -8.48 20.68 -19.40
N LEU A 90 -9.72 20.68 -19.88
CA LEU A 90 -10.81 19.90 -19.27
C LEU A 90 -10.48 18.40 -19.32
N MET A 91 -9.98 17.91 -20.46
CA MET A 91 -9.60 16.50 -20.59
C MET A 91 -8.46 16.18 -19.62
N ASP A 92 -7.41 16.99 -19.56
CA ASP A 92 -6.28 16.75 -18.65
C ASP A 92 -6.69 16.69 -17.18
N LEU A 93 -7.60 17.56 -16.75
CA LEU A 93 -8.03 17.65 -15.36
C LEU A 93 -9.15 16.66 -14.99
N TYR A 94 -10.00 16.27 -15.95
CA TYR A 94 -11.25 15.58 -15.68
C TYR A 94 -11.38 14.21 -16.36
N LYS A 95 -10.36 13.75 -17.10
CA LYS A 95 -10.34 12.46 -17.82
C LYS A 95 -10.69 11.27 -16.93
N ASP A 96 -10.21 11.20 -15.70
CA ASP A 96 -10.52 10.07 -14.81
C ASP A 96 -12.00 10.03 -14.45
N SER A 97 -12.65 11.17 -14.26
CA SER A 97 -14.11 11.23 -14.06
C SER A 97 -14.87 10.78 -15.30
N ILE A 98 -14.39 11.16 -16.48
CA ILE A 98 -14.94 10.75 -17.78
C ILE A 98 -14.83 9.23 -17.95
N LEU A 99 -13.66 8.67 -17.63
CA LEU A 99 -13.39 7.23 -17.69
C LEU A 99 -14.22 6.45 -16.66
N GLU A 100 -14.33 6.94 -15.42
CA GLU A 100 -15.12 6.29 -14.37
C GLU A 100 -16.62 6.27 -14.74
N GLU A 101 -17.13 7.37 -15.31
CA GLU A 101 -18.49 7.39 -15.85
C GLU A 101 -18.65 6.39 -17.00
N LEU A 102 -17.72 6.40 -17.96
CA LEU A 102 -17.78 5.50 -19.11
C LEU A 102 -17.70 4.03 -18.69
N LYS A 103 -16.90 3.70 -17.67
CA LYS A 103 -16.79 2.34 -17.10
C LYS A 103 -18.13 1.83 -16.56
N ASN A 104 -18.90 2.72 -15.91
CA ASN A 104 -20.23 2.38 -15.40
C ASN A 104 -21.29 2.30 -16.51
N TYR A 105 -21.11 3.04 -17.62
CA TYR A 105 -21.97 2.92 -18.79
C TYR A 105 -21.68 1.66 -19.59
N SER A 106 -20.41 1.41 -19.91
CA SER A 106 -19.97 0.20 -20.58
C SER A 106 -18.45 -0.02 -20.47
N LEU A 107 -18.09 -1.22 -20.02
CA LEU A 107 -16.71 -1.64 -19.82
C LEU A 107 -15.91 -1.68 -21.14
N MET A 108 -16.58 -1.87 -22.28
CA MET A 108 -15.90 -2.04 -23.57
C MET A 108 -15.38 -0.71 -24.12
N GLU A 109 -16.21 0.33 -24.14
CA GLU A 109 -15.88 1.71 -24.54
C GLU A 109 -14.87 2.31 -23.56
N TYR A 110 -15.01 2.01 -22.27
CA TYR A 110 -14.00 2.37 -21.27
C TYR A 110 -12.62 1.82 -21.63
N ASN A 111 -12.52 0.53 -21.95
CA ASN A 111 -11.24 -0.08 -22.31
C ASN A 111 -10.65 0.54 -23.59
N LEU A 112 -11.51 0.79 -24.60
CA LEU A 112 -11.10 1.46 -25.83
C LEU A 112 -10.55 2.87 -25.56
N LEU A 113 -11.31 3.71 -24.85
CA LEU A 113 -10.92 5.10 -24.55
C LEU A 113 -9.68 5.16 -23.65
N ARG A 114 -9.56 4.24 -22.69
CA ARG A 114 -8.39 4.13 -21.81
C ARG A 114 -7.11 3.82 -22.58
N SER A 115 -7.20 2.96 -23.61
CA SER A 115 -6.07 2.61 -24.48
C SER A 115 -5.80 3.62 -25.60
N ALA A 116 -6.72 4.55 -25.83
CA ALA A 116 -6.64 5.50 -26.93
C ALA A 116 -5.59 6.58 -26.68
N LYS A 117 -4.93 7.02 -27.76
CA LYS A 117 -4.13 8.25 -27.75
C LYS A 117 -5.01 9.44 -28.09
N MET A 118 -4.86 10.50 -27.32
CA MET A 118 -5.59 11.76 -27.47
C MET A 118 -4.56 12.85 -27.73
N GLU A 119 -4.63 13.48 -28.90
CA GLU A 119 -3.76 14.59 -29.26
C GLU A 119 -4.64 15.79 -29.65
N PHE A 120 -4.47 16.91 -28.97
CA PHE A 120 -5.19 18.14 -29.34
C PHE A 120 -4.37 18.91 -30.39
N THR A 121 -5.01 19.26 -31.50
CA THR A 121 -4.40 20.08 -32.57
C THR A 121 -4.80 21.57 -32.47
N GLY A 122 -5.52 21.91 -31.40
CA GLY A 122 -5.96 23.25 -30.99
C GLY A 122 -6.94 23.16 -29.82
N ASP A 123 -7.46 24.30 -29.35
CA ASP A 123 -8.28 24.39 -28.12
C ASP A 123 -9.58 23.56 -28.12
N SER A 124 -10.04 23.16 -29.31
CA SER A 124 -11.32 22.46 -29.53
C SER A 124 -11.23 21.25 -30.46
N HIS A 125 -10.04 20.88 -30.96
CA HIS A 125 -9.90 19.80 -31.96
C HIS A 125 -9.08 18.64 -31.38
N LEU A 126 -9.74 17.50 -31.16
CA LEU A 126 -9.16 16.29 -30.60
C LEU A 126 -8.95 15.23 -31.69
N LEU A 127 -7.71 14.80 -31.90
CA LEU A 127 -7.40 13.59 -32.65
C LEU A 127 -7.38 12.39 -31.70
N LEU A 128 -8.37 11.51 -31.83
CA LEU A 128 -8.50 10.28 -31.05
C LEU A 128 -8.01 9.08 -31.87
N THR A 129 -6.85 8.55 -31.52
CA THR A 129 -6.26 7.38 -32.19
C THR A 129 -6.56 6.10 -31.40
N LEU A 130 -7.24 5.16 -32.06
CA LEU A 130 -7.63 3.85 -31.51
C LEU A 130 -6.86 2.72 -32.19
N GLU A 131 -6.65 1.59 -31.49
CA GLU A 131 -6.14 0.38 -32.13
C GLU A 131 -7.15 -0.15 -33.16
N ASN A 132 -6.67 -0.51 -34.35
CA ASN A 132 -7.48 -0.97 -35.47
C ASN A 132 -8.03 -2.39 -35.22
N THR A 133 -9.07 -2.47 -34.39
CA THR A 133 -9.80 -3.70 -34.06
C THR A 133 -11.23 -3.60 -34.56
N ILE A 134 -11.89 -4.75 -34.82
CA ILE A 134 -13.30 -4.80 -35.22
C ILE A 134 -14.19 -4.07 -34.21
N ILE A 135 -13.86 -4.19 -32.91
CA ILE A 135 -14.59 -3.55 -31.81
C ILE A 135 -14.42 -2.03 -31.88
N ALA A 136 -13.18 -1.53 -32.06
CA ALA A 136 -12.91 -0.11 -32.21
C ALA A 136 -13.63 0.49 -33.43
N GLN A 137 -13.62 -0.19 -34.58
CA GLN A 137 -14.32 0.28 -35.79
C GLN A 137 -15.84 0.33 -35.63
N THR A 138 -16.41 -0.59 -34.84
CA THR A 138 -17.87 -0.68 -34.68
C THR A 138 -18.39 0.33 -33.64
N ARG A 139 -17.57 0.69 -32.64
CA ARG A 139 -18.02 1.44 -31.45
C ARG A 139 -17.31 2.77 -31.20
N SER A 140 -16.35 3.17 -32.03
CA SER A 140 -15.66 4.46 -31.90
C SER A 140 -16.62 5.65 -31.91
N HIS A 141 -17.74 5.57 -32.64
CA HIS A 141 -18.74 6.62 -32.66
C HIS A 141 -19.45 6.83 -31.31
N GLU A 142 -19.70 5.76 -30.54
CA GLU A 142 -20.32 5.87 -29.21
C GLU A 142 -19.40 6.62 -28.23
N ILE A 143 -18.08 6.45 -28.39
CA ILE A 143 -17.08 7.19 -27.61
C ILE A 143 -17.09 8.66 -27.97
N VAL A 144 -17.15 8.99 -29.27
CA VAL A 144 -17.21 10.39 -29.72
C VAL A 144 -18.46 11.08 -29.19
N GLU A 145 -19.64 10.45 -29.34
CA GLU A 145 -20.90 10.99 -28.81
C GLU A 145 -20.84 11.19 -27.28
N PHE A 146 -20.21 10.26 -26.57
CA PHE A 146 -20.02 10.39 -25.13
C PHE A 146 -19.12 11.57 -24.75
N LEU A 147 -18.00 11.75 -25.45
CA LEU A 147 -17.08 12.88 -25.22
C LEU A 147 -17.76 14.21 -25.56
N GLU A 148 -18.46 14.31 -26.68
CA GLU A 148 -19.23 15.50 -27.07
C GLU A 148 -20.31 15.83 -26.04
N LYS A 149 -21.01 14.81 -25.51
CA LYS A 149 -21.99 15.02 -24.44
C LYS A 149 -21.35 15.58 -23.17
N VAL A 150 -20.19 15.09 -22.78
CA VAL A 150 -19.51 15.57 -21.56
C VAL A 150 -18.91 16.97 -21.77
N VAL A 151 -18.25 17.22 -22.89
CA VAL A 151 -17.53 18.49 -23.12
C VAL A 151 -18.51 19.58 -23.58
N CYS A 152 -19.35 19.29 -24.57
CA CYS A 152 -20.27 20.28 -25.14
C CYS A 152 -21.53 20.46 -24.29
N GLU A 153 -22.28 19.39 -23.99
CA GLU A 153 -23.58 19.56 -23.32
C GLU A 153 -23.44 19.85 -21.82
N ARG A 154 -22.55 19.13 -21.13
CA ARG A 154 -22.35 19.27 -19.68
C ARG A 154 -21.46 20.45 -19.33
N CYS A 155 -20.34 20.66 -20.03
CA CYS A 155 -19.37 21.71 -19.67
C CYS A 155 -19.51 23.00 -20.50
N GLY A 156 -20.28 22.97 -21.60
CA GLY A 156 -20.52 24.15 -22.43
C GLY A 156 -19.31 24.58 -23.27
N LEU A 157 -18.38 23.66 -23.57
CA LEU A 157 -17.18 23.92 -24.37
C LEU A 157 -17.31 23.34 -25.78
N ASP A 158 -16.58 23.88 -26.74
CA ASP A 158 -16.57 23.34 -28.11
C ASP A 158 -15.58 22.17 -28.22
N LEU A 159 -16.02 21.06 -28.81
CA LEU A 159 -15.18 19.90 -29.13
C LEU A 159 -15.52 19.35 -30.52
N SER A 160 -14.48 19.13 -31.32
CA SER A 160 -14.52 18.38 -32.58
C SER A 160 -13.55 17.21 -32.46
N VAL A 161 -14.04 15.98 -32.67
CA VAL A 161 -13.23 14.77 -32.56
C VAL A 161 -12.97 14.16 -33.93
N GLU A 162 -11.69 14.02 -34.30
CA GLU A 162 -11.23 13.28 -35.46
C GLU A 162 -10.78 11.88 -35.03
N LEU A 163 -11.21 10.84 -35.74
CA LEU A 163 -10.86 9.46 -35.43
C LEU A 163 -9.72 8.97 -36.34
N ALA A 164 -8.66 8.45 -35.73
CA ALA A 164 -7.61 7.73 -36.41
C ALA A 164 -7.51 6.29 -35.89
N PHE A 165 -7.06 5.37 -36.75
CA PHE A 165 -6.83 3.98 -36.38
C PHE A 165 -5.38 3.60 -36.64
N GLU A 166 -4.72 3.02 -35.64
CA GLU A 166 -3.35 2.50 -35.77
C GLU A 166 -3.35 0.97 -35.71
N GLU A 167 -2.52 0.32 -36.54
CA GLU A 167 -2.40 -1.13 -36.53
C GLU A 167 -1.97 -1.62 -35.13
N PRO A 168 -2.63 -2.66 -34.58
CA PRO A 168 -2.34 -3.14 -33.24
C PRO A 168 -0.86 -3.55 -33.16
N LYS A 169 -0.12 -2.92 -32.25
CA LYS A 169 1.23 -3.38 -31.91
C LYS A 169 1.10 -4.78 -31.32
N GLU A 170 1.95 -5.73 -31.75
CA GLU A 170 1.97 -7.08 -31.17
C GLU A 170 2.07 -6.99 -29.65
N SER A 171 0.96 -7.23 -28.97
CA SER A 171 0.90 -7.17 -27.52
C SER A 171 1.75 -8.29 -26.92
N LYS A 172 2.76 -7.91 -26.13
CA LYS A 172 3.54 -8.85 -25.32
C LYS A 172 2.66 -9.72 -24.42
N HIS A 173 1.44 -9.28 -24.07
CA HIS A 173 0.47 -10.10 -23.33
C HIS A 173 -0.03 -11.33 -24.09
N LYS A 174 -0.16 -11.27 -25.43
CA LYS A 174 -0.61 -12.44 -26.20
C LYS A 174 0.50 -13.51 -26.25
N LYS A 175 1.76 -13.08 -26.44
CA LYS A 175 2.94 -13.95 -26.32
C LYS A 175 3.12 -14.53 -24.91
N ASN A 176 2.89 -13.75 -23.85
CA ASN A 176 3.00 -14.21 -22.47
C ASN A 176 1.84 -15.14 -22.06
N SER A 177 0.61 -14.87 -22.49
CA SER A 177 -0.54 -15.77 -22.29
C SER A 177 -0.35 -17.10 -23.00
N ASP A 178 0.15 -17.09 -24.24
CA ASP A 178 0.43 -18.31 -24.99
C ASP A 178 1.60 -19.10 -24.38
N LEU A 179 2.64 -18.41 -23.89
CA LEU A 179 3.74 -19.03 -23.13
C LEU A 179 3.26 -19.59 -21.79
N GLN A 180 2.33 -18.93 -21.11
CA GLN A 180 1.77 -19.32 -19.81
C GLN A 180 0.86 -20.55 -19.95
N ILE A 181 0.01 -20.58 -20.99
CA ILE A 181 -0.78 -21.76 -21.36
C ILE A 181 0.15 -22.91 -21.76
N GLN A 182 1.22 -22.66 -22.52
CA GLN A 182 2.22 -23.69 -22.85
C GLN A 182 2.98 -24.20 -21.62
N PHE A 183 3.30 -23.33 -20.66
CA PHE A 183 3.94 -23.72 -19.40
C PHE A 183 3.00 -24.49 -18.48
N GLU A 184 1.72 -24.10 -18.38
CA GLU A 184 0.70 -24.85 -17.64
C GLU A 184 0.47 -26.23 -18.25
N ILE A 185 0.33 -26.33 -19.58
CA ILE A 185 0.23 -27.61 -20.29
C ILE A 185 1.47 -28.47 -20.02
N LYS A 186 2.67 -27.87 -20.06
CA LYS A 186 3.94 -28.58 -19.78
C LYS A 186 4.03 -29.03 -18.32
N ASN A 187 3.57 -28.24 -17.36
CA ASN A 187 3.56 -28.58 -15.94
C ASN A 187 2.50 -29.65 -15.60
N ILE A 188 1.34 -29.61 -16.26
CA ILE A 188 0.31 -30.64 -16.18
C ILE A 188 0.86 -31.96 -16.74
N LEU A 189 1.48 -31.94 -17.92
CA LEU A 189 2.12 -33.13 -18.53
C LEU A 189 3.23 -33.71 -17.65
N LYS A 190 4.05 -32.85 -17.02
CA LYS A 190 5.13 -33.27 -16.12
C LYS A 190 4.59 -33.89 -14.83
N ARG A 191 3.46 -33.40 -14.30
CA ARG A 191 2.76 -34.00 -13.15
C ARG A 191 2.10 -35.34 -13.49
N VAL A 192 1.57 -35.49 -14.71
CA VAL A 192 1.02 -36.77 -15.18
C VAL A 192 2.13 -37.82 -15.33
N GLN A 193 3.30 -37.44 -15.89
CA GLN A 193 4.46 -38.32 -15.99
C GLN A 193 5.06 -38.75 -14.64
N LEU A 194 5.14 -37.83 -13.67
CA LEU A 194 5.61 -38.14 -12.32
C LEU A 194 4.64 -39.06 -11.54
N HIS A 195 3.34 -39.03 -11.88
CA HIS A 195 2.36 -39.95 -11.32
C HIS A 195 2.46 -41.36 -11.91
N GLU A 196 2.80 -41.50 -13.19
CA GLU A 196 3.00 -42.81 -13.84
C GLU A 196 4.26 -43.53 -13.36
N GLU A 197 5.32 -42.81 -12.98
CA GLU A 197 6.57 -43.39 -12.44
C GLU A 197 6.46 -43.88 -10.98
N SER A 198 5.34 -43.64 -10.30
CA SER A 198 5.12 -44.00 -8.89
C SER A 198 4.21 -45.22 -8.66
N ALA A 199 3.95 -46.02 -9.69
CA ALA A 199 3.23 -47.30 -9.56
C ALA A 199 4.21 -48.50 -9.60
N PRO A 200 4.08 -49.52 -8.71
CA PRO A 200 5.00 -50.64 -8.67
C PRO A 200 4.79 -51.59 -9.85
N ALA A 201 5.90 -51.96 -10.49
CA ALA A 201 5.96 -52.88 -11.63
C ALA A 201 5.41 -54.28 -11.29
N LYS A 202 4.49 -54.78 -12.11
CA LYS A 202 4.26 -56.21 -12.35
C LYS A 202 4.28 -56.46 -13.85
N ALA A 203 5.16 -57.37 -14.26
CA ALA A 203 5.32 -57.85 -15.62
C ALA A 203 4.26 -58.91 -15.96
N GLU A 204 3.75 -58.88 -17.20
CA GLU A 204 3.72 -60.03 -18.11
C GLU A 204 3.33 -59.61 -19.54
N GLU A 205 3.99 -60.23 -20.51
CA GLU A 205 3.96 -60.02 -21.97
C GLU A 205 2.65 -60.50 -22.63
N VAL A 206 2.23 -59.89 -23.75
CA VAL A 206 1.86 -60.57 -25.03
C VAL A 206 1.86 -59.53 -26.18
N GLN A 207 2.21 -60.03 -27.36
CA GLN A 207 2.67 -59.42 -28.61
C GLN A 207 1.61 -58.77 -29.52
N THR A 208 2.09 -57.76 -30.27
CA THR A 208 1.85 -57.38 -31.69
C THR A 208 0.45 -57.49 -32.35
N ALA A 209 -0.05 -56.37 -32.91
CA ALA A 209 -0.20 -56.15 -34.36
C ALA A 209 -1.03 -54.88 -34.71
N ASP A 210 -0.37 -53.94 -35.38
CA ASP A 210 -0.71 -53.25 -36.63
C ASP A 210 -2.07 -52.57 -36.95
N THR A 211 -1.90 -51.32 -37.42
CA THR A 211 -2.59 -50.59 -38.51
C THR A 211 -4.02 -50.01 -38.39
N SER A 212 -4.04 -48.68 -38.54
CA SER A 212 -4.73 -47.89 -39.58
C SER A 212 -6.08 -47.19 -39.31
N MET A 213 -6.00 -45.87 -39.50
CA MET A 213 -7.00 -44.87 -39.87
C MET A 213 -8.21 -45.36 -40.71
N LYS A 214 -9.42 -44.83 -40.47
CA LYS A 214 -10.08 -43.69 -41.18
C LYS A 214 -11.64 -43.74 -41.15
N THR A 215 -12.22 -42.57 -40.83
CA THR A 215 -13.43 -41.92 -41.41
C THR A 215 -14.79 -42.64 -41.62
N ALA A 216 -15.79 -42.08 -40.92
CA ALA A 216 -16.98 -41.39 -41.45
C ALA A 216 -18.28 -42.14 -41.88
N THR A 217 -19.38 -41.57 -41.34
CA THR A 217 -20.70 -41.27 -41.95
C THR A 217 -21.82 -42.33 -42.11
N LYS A 218 -22.87 -42.08 -41.32
CA LYS A 218 -24.30 -41.84 -41.66
C LYS A 218 -25.30 -42.99 -41.89
N GLU A 219 -26.37 -42.88 -41.08
CA GLU A 219 -27.81 -42.94 -41.40
C GLU A 219 -28.40 -44.19 -42.08
N GLN A 220 -29.45 -44.76 -41.45
CA GLN A 220 -30.77 -44.81 -42.10
C GLN A 220 -31.94 -45.05 -41.13
N ASN A 221 -33.08 -44.54 -41.60
CA ASN A 221 -34.36 -44.22 -40.96
C ASN A 221 -35.36 -45.38 -40.78
N HIS A 222 -36.46 -44.98 -40.11
CA HIS A 222 -37.87 -45.42 -40.18
C HIS A 222 -38.34 -46.29 -38.99
N SER A 223 -39.48 -46.04 -38.33
CA SER A 223 -40.61 -45.14 -38.61
C SER A 223 -41.59 -45.05 -37.41
N LYS A 224 -42.05 -43.82 -37.15
CA LYS A 224 -43.42 -43.30 -36.83
C LYS A 224 -44.35 -43.91 -35.74
N GLU A 225 -44.86 -42.95 -34.94
CA GLU A 225 -46.26 -42.65 -34.50
C GLU A 225 -47.07 -43.75 -33.78
N SER A 226 -47.92 -43.52 -32.77
CA SER A 226 -48.47 -42.31 -32.12
C SER A 226 -49.31 -42.69 -30.90
N ALA A 227 -49.32 -41.79 -29.91
CA ALA A 227 -50.43 -41.31 -29.07
C ALA A 227 -51.30 -42.24 -28.19
N ALA A 228 -51.20 -41.91 -26.90
CA ALA A 228 -52.06 -42.07 -25.72
C ALA A 228 -53.58 -42.28 -25.83
N GLY A 229 -54.12 -42.95 -24.81
CA GLY A 229 -55.53 -42.88 -24.37
C GLY A 229 -55.83 -43.74 -23.14
N ASN A 230 -56.22 -43.10 -22.03
CA ASN A 230 -56.59 -43.63 -20.69
C ASN A 230 -57.69 -44.72 -20.66
N ASN A 231 -57.68 -45.62 -19.66
CA ASN A 231 -58.55 -45.56 -18.46
C ASN A 231 -58.49 -46.81 -17.55
N ALA A 232 -58.89 -46.58 -16.29
CA ALA A 232 -58.87 -47.44 -15.11
C ALA A 232 -59.88 -48.60 -15.06
N GLY A 233 -59.69 -49.54 -14.11
CA GLY A 233 -60.79 -50.32 -13.54
C GLY A 233 -60.46 -51.69 -12.90
N ASN A 234 -60.33 -51.71 -11.57
CA ASN A 234 -60.87 -52.65 -10.56
C ASN A 234 -60.90 -54.20 -10.73
N ALA A 235 -60.48 -54.90 -9.66
CA ALA A 235 -61.27 -55.87 -8.83
C ALA A 235 -60.63 -57.26 -8.52
N ASN A 236 -60.48 -57.50 -7.20
CA ASN A 236 -60.71 -58.72 -6.37
C ASN A 236 -60.29 -60.15 -6.79
N GLY A 237 -59.69 -60.85 -5.82
CA GLY A 237 -59.75 -62.33 -5.68
C GLY A 237 -59.09 -62.86 -4.40
N LYS A 238 -59.88 -63.50 -3.51
CA LYS A 238 -59.52 -64.14 -2.23
C LYS A 238 -59.25 -65.66 -2.38
N GLY A 239 -58.58 -66.25 -1.37
CA GLY A 239 -58.67 -67.67 -0.94
C GLY A 239 -57.38 -68.11 -0.23
N GLU A 240 -57.28 -68.34 1.08
CA GLU A 240 -57.89 -69.28 2.05
C GLU A 240 -56.92 -70.39 2.53
N ASN A 241 -56.58 -70.31 3.83
CA ASN A 241 -56.32 -71.32 4.88
C ASN A 241 -55.79 -72.74 4.58
N SER A 242 -54.77 -73.17 5.35
CA SER A 242 -54.88 -74.39 6.18
C SER A 242 -53.91 -74.41 7.39
N PHE A 243 -54.40 -74.96 8.50
CA PHE A 243 -53.77 -75.10 9.81
C PHE A 243 -53.05 -76.46 9.96
N GLY A 244 -51.94 -76.50 10.71
CA GLY A 244 -51.33 -77.75 11.20
C GLY A 244 -50.35 -77.54 12.36
N LYS A 245 -50.77 -77.89 13.58
CA LYS A 245 -49.95 -77.94 14.82
C LYS A 245 -49.13 -79.24 14.90
N LYS A 246 -47.85 -79.17 15.28
CA LYS A 246 -47.20 -80.09 16.23
C LYS A 246 -45.84 -79.57 16.71
N GLU A 247 -45.64 -79.61 18.03
CA GLU A 247 -44.43 -79.23 18.76
C GLU A 247 -43.27 -80.21 18.54
N PHE A 248 -42.02 -79.72 18.41
CA PHE A 248 -40.97 -79.71 19.45
C PHE A 248 -39.57 -79.51 18.81
N ARG A 249 -38.77 -78.65 19.46
CA ARG A 249 -37.29 -78.61 19.56
C ARG A 249 -36.43 -77.83 18.53
N LYS A 250 -35.79 -76.79 19.10
CA LYS A 250 -34.38 -76.32 18.99
C LYS A 250 -34.03 -75.17 18.02
N LYS A 251 -33.27 -74.23 18.62
CA LYS A 251 -32.47 -73.10 18.10
C LYS A 251 -33.23 -71.83 17.71
N TYR A 252 -33.27 -70.89 18.65
CA TYR A 252 -33.26 -69.47 18.34
C TYR A 252 -31.86 -69.10 17.87
N ASP A 253 -31.73 -68.76 16.60
CA ASP A 253 -30.59 -68.02 16.05
C ASP A 253 -31.04 -66.58 15.80
N GLY A 254 -30.14 -65.64 16.06
CA GLY A 254 -30.42 -64.21 16.17
C GLY A 254 -30.84 -63.57 14.83
N GLY A 255 -31.94 -62.83 14.87
CA GLY A 255 -32.33 -61.91 13.78
C GLY A 255 -31.50 -60.63 13.83
N SER A 256 -30.61 -60.48 12.86
CA SER A 256 -29.90 -59.25 12.51
C SER A 256 -30.87 -58.21 11.93
N TYR A 257 -30.82 -56.97 12.43
CA TYR A 257 -31.52 -55.82 11.88
C TYR A 257 -30.51 -54.69 11.62
N GLY A 258 -30.34 -54.33 10.35
CA GLY A 258 -29.94 -52.99 9.87
C GLY A 258 -28.48 -52.57 10.03
N GLY A 259 -27.55 -53.22 9.32
CA GLY A 259 -26.16 -52.76 9.21
C GLY A 259 -26.01 -51.47 8.41
N TYR A 260 -25.24 -50.53 8.94
CA TYR A 260 -24.72 -49.34 8.28
C TYR A 260 -23.93 -49.78 7.03
N LYS A 261 -24.38 -49.43 5.82
CA LYS A 261 -23.60 -49.71 4.60
C LYS A 261 -22.47 -48.68 4.53
N LYS A 262 -21.24 -49.15 4.79
CA LYS A 262 -20.00 -48.40 4.51
C LYS A 262 -19.98 -48.07 3.01
N SER A 263 -19.57 -46.85 2.65
CA SER A 263 -19.32 -46.53 1.24
C SER A 263 -18.15 -47.38 0.74
N ASP A 264 -18.21 -47.82 -0.52
CA ASP A 264 -17.10 -48.54 -1.17
C ASP A 264 -15.91 -47.61 -1.50
N ASN A 265 -16.10 -46.29 -1.35
CA ASN A 265 -15.09 -45.27 -1.56
C ASN A 265 -14.24 -45.03 -0.28
N PRO A 266 -12.92 -45.28 -0.32
CA PRO A 266 -12.03 -45.13 0.85
C PRO A 266 -11.87 -43.68 1.33
N ASP A 267 -12.22 -42.69 0.50
CA ASP A 267 -12.14 -41.28 0.86
C ASP A 267 -13.37 -40.78 1.63
N VAL A 268 -14.44 -41.58 1.73
CA VAL A 268 -15.64 -41.22 2.52
C VAL A 268 -15.40 -41.57 3.99
N LEU A 269 -15.27 -40.54 4.83
CA LEU A 269 -15.00 -40.66 6.26
C LEU A 269 -16.29 -40.81 7.09
N TYR A 270 -17.41 -40.28 6.59
CA TYR A 270 -18.70 -40.31 7.29
C TYR A 270 -19.84 -40.22 6.29
N GLY A 271 -20.97 -40.88 6.57
CA GLY A 271 -22.20 -40.77 5.78
C GLY A 271 -22.13 -41.45 4.41
N LYS A 272 -22.84 -40.87 3.42
CA LYS A 272 -22.92 -41.40 2.04
C LYS A 272 -21.87 -40.74 1.13
N ASP A 273 -21.53 -41.42 0.04
CA ASP A 273 -20.74 -40.81 -1.03
C ASP A 273 -21.54 -39.77 -1.82
N PHE A 274 -20.86 -38.72 -2.29
CA PHE A 274 -21.46 -37.59 -3.03
C PHE A 274 -20.40 -36.87 -3.88
N GLU A 275 -20.85 -36.23 -4.97
CA GLU A 275 -19.99 -35.53 -5.95
C GLU A 275 -20.49 -34.11 -6.29
N ASP A 276 -21.37 -33.54 -5.46
CA ASP A 276 -21.96 -32.21 -5.71
C ASP A 276 -20.90 -31.09 -5.82
N GLU A 277 -21.21 -30.03 -6.58
CA GLU A 277 -20.37 -28.83 -6.65
C GLU A 277 -20.32 -28.09 -5.32
N THR A 278 -19.18 -27.47 -5.02
CA THR A 278 -18.94 -26.78 -3.75
C THR A 278 -19.33 -25.31 -3.83
N ILE A 279 -19.98 -24.79 -2.80
CA ILE A 279 -20.18 -23.35 -2.61
C ILE A 279 -19.14 -22.77 -1.63
N PRO A 280 -18.65 -21.53 -1.85
CA PRO A 280 -17.83 -20.80 -0.87
C PRO A 280 -18.60 -20.53 0.43
N ILE A 281 -17.92 -20.56 1.57
CA ILE A 281 -18.54 -20.37 2.90
C ILE A 281 -19.08 -18.94 3.04
N GLU A 282 -18.40 -17.93 2.50
CA GLU A 282 -18.88 -16.52 2.50
C GLU A 282 -20.28 -16.34 1.89
N LYS A 283 -20.71 -17.25 1.00
CA LYS A 283 -22.01 -17.19 0.32
C LYS A 283 -23.14 -17.82 1.13
N ILE A 284 -22.82 -18.43 2.27
CA ILE A 284 -23.79 -19.10 3.15
C ILE A 284 -24.42 -18.07 4.07
N VAL A 285 -25.42 -17.34 3.55
CA VAL A 285 -26.12 -16.27 4.28
C VAL A 285 -27.49 -16.79 4.74
N GLY A 286 -27.51 -17.44 5.91
CA GLY A 286 -28.74 -17.96 6.55
C GLY A 286 -29.08 -19.42 6.24
N GLU A 287 -30.30 -19.84 6.52
CA GLU A 287 -30.77 -21.22 6.28
C GLU A 287 -31.09 -21.41 4.78
N MET A 288 -30.15 -21.99 4.05
CA MET A 288 -30.22 -22.22 2.60
C MET A 288 -30.54 -23.69 2.23
N GLY A 289 -30.79 -24.54 3.23
CA GLY A 289 -31.02 -25.97 3.03
C GLY A 289 -29.71 -26.77 2.92
N GLU A 290 -29.70 -27.78 2.06
CA GLU A 290 -28.54 -28.67 1.85
C GLU A 290 -27.46 -27.96 1.03
N VAL A 291 -26.25 -27.91 1.58
CA VAL A 291 -25.08 -27.28 0.99
C VAL A 291 -23.91 -28.26 0.96
N THR A 292 -23.03 -28.07 -0.03
CA THR A 292 -21.76 -28.80 -0.12
C THR A 292 -20.63 -27.80 -0.07
N ILE A 293 -19.70 -27.97 0.87
CA ILE A 293 -18.53 -27.12 1.04
C ILE A 293 -17.24 -27.92 0.92
N ARG A 294 -16.15 -27.25 0.55
CA ARG A 294 -14.77 -27.74 0.77
C ARG A 294 -14.15 -26.89 1.87
N CYS A 295 -13.40 -27.49 2.77
CA CYS A 295 -12.90 -26.78 3.95
C CYS A 295 -11.66 -27.43 4.55
N GLN A 296 -10.96 -26.70 5.41
CA GLN A 296 -9.93 -27.17 6.32
C GLN A 296 -10.44 -27.10 7.77
N VAL A 297 -10.15 -28.13 8.57
CA VAL A 297 -10.50 -28.17 9.99
C VAL A 297 -9.59 -27.28 10.82
N MET A 298 -10.15 -26.24 11.46
CA MET A 298 -9.41 -25.30 12.32
C MET A 298 -9.34 -25.78 13.77
N THR A 299 -10.50 -26.11 14.35
CA THR A 299 -10.60 -26.69 15.70
C THR A 299 -11.51 -27.90 15.68
N LEU A 300 -11.28 -28.80 16.64
CA LEU A 300 -12.03 -30.03 16.79
C LEU A 300 -12.20 -30.33 18.28
N GLU A 301 -13.44 -30.43 18.72
CA GLU A 301 -13.83 -30.72 20.10
C GLU A 301 -14.82 -31.89 20.11
N THR A 302 -14.78 -32.70 21.17
CA THR A 302 -15.72 -33.81 21.35
C THR A 302 -16.36 -33.71 22.73
N ARG A 303 -17.67 -33.97 22.79
CA ARG A 303 -18.41 -33.97 24.05
C ARG A 303 -19.34 -35.18 24.09
N GLU A 304 -19.17 -36.03 25.08
CA GLU A 304 -20.02 -37.20 25.25
C GLU A 304 -21.42 -36.79 25.74
N ILE A 305 -22.46 -37.39 25.17
CA ILE A 305 -23.87 -37.17 25.53
C ILE A 305 -24.52 -38.48 26.01
N ARG A 306 -25.66 -38.38 26.70
CA ARG A 306 -26.40 -39.55 27.17
C ARG A 306 -26.84 -40.42 25.97
N ASN A 307 -26.90 -41.74 26.14
CA ASN A 307 -27.26 -42.77 25.13
C ASN A 307 -26.14 -43.20 24.16
N GLU A 308 -24.90 -43.39 24.64
CA GLU A 308 -23.78 -43.95 23.85
C GLU A 308 -23.47 -43.15 22.57
N LYS A 309 -23.69 -41.84 22.62
CA LYS A 309 -23.41 -40.93 21.51
C LYS A 309 -22.45 -39.84 21.97
N THR A 310 -21.66 -39.35 21.04
CA THR A 310 -20.76 -38.22 21.21
C THR A 310 -21.09 -37.16 20.17
N ILE A 311 -21.14 -35.90 20.59
CA ILE A 311 -21.18 -34.77 19.67
C ILE A 311 -19.73 -34.38 19.32
N VAL A 312 -19.43 -34.33 18.03
CA VAL A 312 -18.19 -33.79 17.48
C VAL A 312 -18.50 -32.39 16.97
N ILE A 313 -17.82 -31.40 17.51
CA ILE A 313 -17.96 -29.99 17.14
C ILE A 313 -16.66 -29.59 16.46
N MET A 314 -16.74 -29.06 15.24
CA MET A 314 -15.57 -28.63 14.50
C MET A 314 -15.82 -27.27 13.87
N SER A 315 -14.85 -26.37 13.99
CA SER A 315 -14.81 -25.16 13.17
C SER A 315 -14.01 -25.44 11.92
N VAL A 316 -14.51 -25.01 10.78
CA VAL A 316 -13.84 -25.18 9.48
C VAL A 316 -13.83 -23.88 8.72
N THR A 317 -12.85 -23.72 7.84
CA THR A 317 -12.73 -22.58 6.94
C THR A 317 -12.41 -23.04 5.53
N ASP A 318 -12.85 -22.30 4.53
CA ASP A 318 -12.39 -22.42 3.15
C ASP A 318 -11.47 -21.26 2.75
N PHE A 319 -10.97 -20.52 3.76
CA PHE A 319 -10.20 -19.28 3.69
C PHE A 319 -10.95 -18.05 3.17
N THR A 320 -12.23 -18.18 2.80
CA THR A 320 -13.11 -17.02 2.54
C THR A 320 -13.89 -16.63 3.79
N ASP A 321 -14.37 -17.62 4.56
CA ASP A 321 -15.04 -17.43 5.84
C ASP A 321 -14.89 -18.71 6.71
N SER A 322 -15.48 -18.72 7.90
CA SER A 322 -15.46 -19.86 8.83
C SER A 322 -16.86 -20.22 9.33
N ILE A 323 -17.14 -21.52 9.49
CA ILE A 323 -18.42 -22.00 10.00
C ILE A 323 -18.24 -23.19 10.96
N VAL A 324 -19.17 -23.35 11.90
CA VAL A 324 -19.18 -24.45 12.86
C VAL A 324 -20.07 -25.60 12.35
N LEU A 325 -19.56 -26.82 12.50
CA LEU A 325 -20.29 -28.06 12.20
C LEU A 325 -20.47 -28.91 13.45
N LYS A 326 -21.63 -29.55 13.54
CA LYS A 326 -21.98 -30.44 14.65
C LYS A 326 -22.43 -31.81 14.13
N ILE A 327 -21.74 -32.85 14.57
CA ILE A 327 -22.00 -34.24 14.17
C ILE A 327 -22.35 -35.05 15.41
N PHE A 328 -23.44 -35.82 15.33
CA PHE A 328 -23.82 -36.77 16.37
C PHE A 328 -23.44 -38.18 15.93
N THR A 329 -22.36 -38.72 16.48
CA THR A 329 -21.88 -40.07 16.18
C THR A 329 -22.04 -40.99 17.38
N ARG A 330 -22.07 -42.31 17.16
CA ARG A 330 -22.07 -43.30 18.26
C ARG A 330 -20.64 -43.50 18.77
N ASN A 331 -20.49 -43.84 20.04
CA ASN A 331 -19.17 -43.94 20.69
C ASN A 331 -18.26 -45.00 20.04
N ASP A 332 -18.83 -46.06 19.47
CA ASP A 332 -18.11 -47.12 18.75
C ASP A 332 -17.56 -46.67 17.38
N GLN A 333 -18.17 -45.65 16.76
CA GLN A 333 -17.77 -45.08 15.46
C GLN A 333 -16.86 -43.85 15.58
N LEU A 334 -16.71 -43.30 16.79
CA LEU A 334 -15.91 -42.12 17.05
C LEU A 334 -14.42 -42.28 16.67
N PRO A 335 -13.73 -43.40 16.98
CA PRO A 335 -12.31 -43.55 16.66
C PRO A 335 -12.02 -43.54 15.15
N GLU A 336 -12.90 -44.17 14.36
CA GLU A 336 -12.77 -44.22 12.89
C GLU A 336 -12.98 -42.84 12.25
N LEU A 337 -13.94 -42.05 12.77
CA LEU A 337 -14.16 -40.68 12.32
C LEU A 337 -12.95 -39.77 12.64
N LEU A 338 -12.39 -39.88 13.85
CA LEU A 338 -11.27 -39.06 14.31
C LEU A 338 -9.94 -39.41 13.61
N GLU A 339 -9.82 -40.60 13.01
CA GLU A 339 -8.64 -40.97 12.22
C GLU A 339 -8.51 -40.09 10.96
N GLY A 340 -9.65 -39.77 10.32
CA GLY A 340 -9.72 -38.91 9.14
C GLY A 340 -9.99 -37.43 9.43
N VAL A 341 -10.70 -37.13 10.52
CA VAL A 341 -11.08 -35.76 10.91
C VAL A 341 -10.20 -35.29 12.06
N LYS A 342 -9.18 -34.50 11.73
CA LYS A 342 -8.24 -33.88 12.67
C LYS A 342 -7.93 -32.44 12.28
N LYS A 343 -7.42 -31.65 13.22
CA LYS A 343 -6.96 -30.28 12.94
C LYS A 343 -6.00 -30.28 11.74
N GLY A 344 -6.26 -29.41 10.77
CA GLY A 344 -5.52 -29.28 9.51
C GLY A 344 -5.95 -30.22 8.37
N ALA A 345 -6.90 -31.13 8.58
CA ALA A 345 -7.42 -32.00 7.52
C ALA A 345 -8.27 -31.24 6.50
N PHE A 346 -8.15 -31.59 5.21
CA PHE A 346 -8.96 -31.04 4.12
C PHE A 346 -10.12 -31.97 3.79
N LEU A 347 -11.34 -31.43 3.86
CA LEU A 347 -12.58 -32.17 3.78
C LEU A 347 -13.55 -31.51 2.80
N LYS A 348 -14.31 -32.33 2.07
CA LYS A 348 -15.55 -31.95 1.40
C LYS A 348 -16.70 -32.43 2.26
N ILE A 349 -17.61 -31.53 2.63
CA ILE A 349 -18.69 -31.82 3.57
C ILE A 349 -20.02 -31.44 2.94
N LYS A 350 -20.99 -32.35 3.00
CA LYS A 350 -22.37 -32.11 2.61
C LYS A 350 -23.27 -32.15 3.83
N GLY A 351 -24.06 -31.11 4.06
CA GLY A 351 -24.93 -31.01 5.23
C GLY A 351 -25.97 -29.92 5.05
N VAL A 352 -26.81 -29.71 6.08
CA VAL A 352 -27.90 -28.74 6.04
C VAL A 352 -27.55 -27.54 6.92
N THR A 353 -27.69 -26.36 6.36
CA THR A 353 -27.54 -25.10 7.10
C THR A 353 -28.72 -24.90 8.05
N THR A 354 -28.41 -24.72 9.33
CA THR A 354 -29.40 -24.54 10.40
C THR A 354 -28.90 -23.54 11.42
N ILE A 355 -29.78 -22.68 11.92
CA ILE A 355 -29.45 -21.80 13.05
C ILE A 355 -29.51 -22.63 14.34
N ASP A 356 -28.37 -22.72 15.03
CA ASP A 356 -28.34 -23.36 16.33
C ASP A 356 -29.03 -22.46 17.36
N LYS A 357 -30.11 -22.94 17.96
CA LYS A 357 -30.92 -22.15 18.92
C LYS A 357 -30.19 -21.86 20.24
N PHE A 358 -29.11 -22.58 20.54
CA PHE A 358 -28.31 -22.39 21.75
C PHE A 358 -27.22 -21.34 21.52
N ASP A 359 -26.47 -21.46 20.41
CA ASP A 359 -25.38 -20.53 20.09
C ASP A 359 -25.87 -19.28 19.33
N SER A 360 -27.09 -19.31 18.79
CA SER A 360 -27.66 -18.26 17.91
C SER A 360 -26.82 -17.99 16.66
N GLU A 361 -25.98 -18.96 16.27
CA GLU A 361 -25.10 -18.91 15.11
C GLU A 361 -25.57 -19.84 14.00
N LEU A 362 -25.20 -19.51 12.77
CA LEU A 362 -25.43 -20.36 11.62
C LEU A 362 -24.44 -21.53 11.65
N THR A 363 -24.96 -22.75 11.58
CA THR A 363 -24.15 -23.98 11.62
C THR A 363 -24.53 -24.91 10.49
N ILE A 364 -23.63 -25.83 10.14
CA ILE A 364 -23.98 -26.95 9.26
C ILE A 364 -24.25 -28.17 10.13
N GLY A 365 -25.53 -28.52 10.24
CA GLY A 365 -26.04 -29.71 10.93
C GLY A 365 -26.44 -30.81 9.95
N SER A 366 -26.92 -31.93 10.48
CA SER A 366 -27.46 -33.05 9.69
C SER A 366 -26.54 -33.49 8.53
N ILE A 367 -25.27 -33.74 8.84
CA ILE A 367 -24.25 -34.08 7.85
C ILE A 367 -24.63 -35.34 7.07
N VAL A 368 -24.74 -35.20 5.76
CA VAL A 368 -25.08 -36.26 4.79
C VAL A 368 -23.84 -37.07 4.44
N GLY A 369 -22.68 -36.41 4.32
CA GLY A 369 -21.41 -37.07 4.06
C GLY A 369 -20.20 -36.18 4.32
N ILE A 370 -19.07 -36.81 4.65
CA ILE A 370 -17.75 -36.19 4.78
C ILE A 370 -16.78 -37.00 3.94
N LYS A 371 -16.09 -36.32 3.03
CA LYS A 371 -15.05 -36.90 2.18
C LYS A 371 -13.73 -36.22 2.45
N LYS A 372 -12.66 -37.00 2.51
CA LYS A 372 -11.30 -36.49 2.43
C LYS A 372 -11.06 -35.97 1.02
N ILE A 373 -10.45 -34.79 0.92
CA ILE A 373 -10.01 -34.25 -0.37
C ILE A 373 -8.53 -33.92 -0.30
N PRO A 374 -7.85 -33.85 -1.46
CA PRO A 374 -6.53 -33.26 -1.53
C PRO A 374 -6.54 -31.84 -0.96
N ASP A 375 -5.39 -31.41 -0.47
CA ASP A 375 -5.14 -30.02 -0.17
C ASP A 375 -5.48 -29.18 -1.42
N PHE A 376 -6.51 -28.36 -1.31
CA PHE A 376 -6.95 -27.47 -2.39
C PHE A 376 -6.37 -26.06 -2.23
N THR A 377 -5.52 -25.85 -1.22
CA THR A 377 -4.77 -24.61 -1.08
C THR A 377 -3.65 -24.58 -2.11
N SER A 378 -3.58 -23.50 -2.87
CA SER A 378 -2.36 -23.16 -3.58
C SER A 378 -1.42 -22.51 -2.56
N VAL A 379 -0.48 -23.28 -2.01
CA VAL A 379 0.58 -22.69 -1.19
C VAL A 379 1.39 -21.77 -2.08
N ARG A 380 1.39 -20.48 -1.74
CA ARG A 380 2.16 -19.47 -2.45
C ARG A 380 3.64 -19.85 -2.45
N MET A 381 4.19 -20.02 -3.64
CA MET A 381 5.54 -20.55 -3.84
C MET A 381 6.25 -19.75 -4.94
N ASP A 382 7.49 -19.37 -4.69
CA ASP A 382 8.36 -18.82 -5.71
C ASP A 382 8.85 -19.95 -6.63
N THR A 383 8.43 -19.93 -7.89
CA THR A 383 8.75 -20.94 -8.92
C THR A 383 9.80 -20.47 -9.92
N SER A 384 10.34 -19.26 -9.76
CA SER A 384 11.26 -18.64 -10.70
C SER A 384 12.58 -19.42 -10.73
N PRO A 385 13.19 -19.66 -11.91
CA PRO A 385 14.49 -20.34 -11.98
C PRO A 385 15.58 -19.58 -11.22
N GLU A 386 15.60 -18.25 -11.37
CA GLU A 386 16.48 -17.35 -10.63
C GLU A 386 15.69 -16.64 -9.55
N LYS A 387 16.28 -16.55 -8.35
CA LYS A 387 15.59 -16.05 -7.16
C LYS A 387 16.03 -14.63 -6.84
N ARG A 388 15.07 -13.78 -6.47
CA ARG A 388 15.39 -12.47 -5.90
C ARG A 388 15.90 -12.58 -4.46
N VAL A 389 16.32 -11.43 -3.92
CA VAL A 389 16.58 -11.22 -2.49
C VAL A 389 15.75 -10.02 -2.04
N GLU A 390 15.04 -10.15 -0.92
CA GLU A 390 14.37 -9.02 -0.28
C GLU A 390 15.37 -8.23 0.58
N LEU A 391 15.41 -6.91 0.40
CA LEU A 391 16.37 -6.01 1.06
C LEU A 391 15.70 -4.99 1.99
N HIS A 392 14.36 -4.93 2.00
CA HIS A 392 13.57 -4.02 2.82
C HIS A 392 12.40 -4.79 3.45
N CYS A 393 12.55 -5.16 4.72
CA CYS A 393 11.61 -6.01 5.41
C CYS A 393 11.48 -5.63 6.89
N HIS A 394 10.25 -5.30 7.27
CA HIS A 394 9.80 -5.09 8.64
C HIS A 394 9.29 -6.39 9.24
N THR A 395 9.43 -6.47 10.56
CA THR A 395 8.97 -7.55 11.39
C THR A 395 8.02 -6.99 12.45
N LYS A 396 7.49 -7.87 13.29
CA LYS A 396 6.71 -7.47 14.47
C LYS A 396 7.45 -6.53 15.44
N MET A 397 8.78 -6.40 15.33
CA MET A 397 9.55 -5.45 16.14
C MET A 397 9.42 -4.01 15.64
N SER A 398 9.00 -3.79 14.39
CA SER A 398 8.56 -2.48 13.90
C SER A 398 7.25 -2.07 14.60
N ASP A 399 7.39 -1.30 15.68
CA ASP A 399 6.34 -1.00 16.65
C ASP A 399 5.04 -0.50 16.01
N MET A 400 3.95 -1.21 16.28
CA MET A 400 2.60 -0.90 15.78
C MET A 400 2.53 -0.73 14.25
N ASP A 401 3.33 -1.50 13.51
CA ASP A 401 3.33 -1.49 12.04
C ASP A 401 3.46 -2.90 11.44
N GLY A 402 4.60 -3.56 11.64
CA GLY A 402 4.82 -4.92 11.16
C GLY A 402 4.04 -5.95 11.98
N VAL A 403 3.50 -6.98 11.33
CA VAL A 403 2.65 -7.99 11.99
C VAL A 403 3.21 -9.41 11.97
N SER A 404 4.19 -9.67 11.11
CA SER A 404 4.78 -11.00 10.94
C SER A 404 5.97 -11.27 11.84
N GLU A 405 6.04 -12.48 12.39
CA GLU A 405 7.17 -12.96 13.17
C GLU A 405 8.39 -13.18 12.25
N VAL A 406 9.57 -12.68 12.66
CA VAL A 406 10.79 -12.74 11.84
C VAL A 406 11.20 -14.17 11.46
N LYS A 407 10.93 -15.14 12.35
CA LYS A 407 11.22 -16.56 12.11
C LYS A 407 10.44 -17.11 10.92
N ASP A 408 9.19 -16.68 10.75
CA ASP A 408 8.33 -17.16 9.67
C ASP A 408 8.70 -16.50 8.33
N ILE A 409 9.09 -15.23 8.36
CA ILE A 409 9.67 -14.50 7.21
C ILE A 409 10.93 -15.20 6.70
N VAL A 410 11.90 -15.45 7.59
CA VAL A 410 13.17 -16.11 7.21
C VAL A 410 12.91 -17.51 6.65
N LYS A 411 12.08 -18.31 7.31
CA LYS A 411 11.71 -19.66 6.83
C LYS A 411 10.99 -19.62 5.48
N ARG A 412 10.15 -18.61 5.23
CA ARG A 412 9.47 -18.42 3.94
C ARG A 412 10.48 -18.16 2.82
N ALA A 413 11.40 -17.22 3.02
CA ALA A 413 12.45 -16.90 2.05
C ALA A 413 13.34 -18.13 1.76
N MET A 414 13.74 -18.88 2.79
CA MET A 414 14.47 -20.14 2.64
C MET A 414 13.68 -21.18 1.83
N LYS A 415 12.38 -21.37 2.15
CA LYS A 415 11.51 -22.31 1.44
C LYS A 415 11.35 -21.92 -0.03
N TRP A 416 11.30 -20.63 -0.34
CA TRP A 416 11.26 -20.09 -1.69
C TRP A 416 12.60 -20.15 -2.44
N GLY A 417 13.67 -20.58 -1.77
CA GLY A 417 14.99 -20.74 -2.37
C GLY A 417 15.76 -19.42 -2.52
N HIS A 418 15.31 -18.34 -1.88
CA HIS A 418 16.08 -17.10 -1.84
C HIS A 418 17.40 -17.37 -1.13
N LYS A 419 18.51 -16.76 -1.56
CA LYS A 419 19.82 -16.97 -0.93
C LYS A 419 19.99 -16.16 0.36
N ALA A 420 19.23 -15.08 0.49
CA ALA A 420 19.32 -14.14 1.61
C ALA A 420 18.00 -13.38 1.81
N ILE A 421 17.87 -12.75 2.98
CA ILE A 421 16.83 -11.74 3.27
C ILE A 421 17.40 -10.69 4.23
N ALA A 422 17.10 -9.42 3.99
CA ALA A 422 17.42 -8.36 4.95
C ALA A 422 16.30 -8.16 5.96
N ILE A 423 16.67 -7.83 7.19
CA ILE A 423 15.76 -7.43 8.27
C ILE A 423 16.08 -5.97 8.60
N THR A 424 15.10 -5.07 8.43
CA THR A 424 15.28 -3.61 8.44
C THR A 424 14.16 -2.92 9.20
N ASP A 425 13.94 -3.28 10.46
CA ASP A 425 12.90 -2.70 11.30
C ASP A 425 13.03 -1.17 11.47
N HIS A 426 11.92 -0.51 11.86
CA HIS A 426 11.85 0.95 12.01
C HIS A 426 12.70 1.48 13.17
N GLY A 427 13.90 1.95 12.86
CA GLY A 427 14.78 2.63 13.81
C GLY A 427 15.39 1.70 14.87
N ASP A 428 15.08 0.40 14.88
CA ASP A 428 15.58 -0.58 15.84
C ASP A 428 16.08 -1.87 15.16
N VAL A 429 16.67 -2.77 15.97
CA VAL A 429 17.27 -4.04 15.52
C VAL A 429 16.92 -5.20 16.45
N GLN A 430 15.77 -5.13 17.11
CA GLN A 430 15.38 -6.07 18.16
C GLN A 430 15.12 -7.48 17.61
N ALA A 431 14.75 -7.60 16.33
CA ALA A 431 14.48 -8.88 15.68
C ALA A 431 15.74 -9.71 15.39
N PHE A 432 16.94 -9.10 15.47
CA PHE A 432 18.18 -9.74 15.03
C PHE A 432 18.49 -11.09 15.71
N PRO A 433 18.38 -11.24 17.04
CA PRO A 433 18.65 -12.53 17.69
C PRO A 433 17.67 -13.61 17.22
N ASP A 434 16.39 -13.28 17.07
CA ASP A 434 15.37 -14.23 16.64
C ASP A 434 15.50 -14.61 15.16
N ALA A 435 15.92 -13.67 14.31
CA ALA A 435 16.28 -13.95 12.92
C ALA A 435 17.47 -14.92 12.83
N ASN A 436 18.52 -14.70 13.64
CA ASN A 436 19.67 -15.58 13.70
C ASN A 436 19.35 -16.98 14.24
N HIS A 437 18.40 -17.09 15.18
CA HIS A 437 17.94 -18.38 15.68
C HIS A 437 17.00 -19.12 14.72
N ALA A 438 16.53 -18.47 13.65
CA ALA A 438 15.70 -19.11 12.64
C ALA A 438 16.52 -19.99 11.67
N ILE A 439 17.82 -19.75 11.57
CA ILE A 439 18.75 -20.43 10.66
C ILE A 439 19.64 -21.42 11.43
N SER A 440 20.01 -22.52 10.79
CA SER A 440 21.06 -23.41 11.29
C SER A 440 22.44 -22.78 11.03
N PRO A 441 23.44 -22.98 11.91
CA PRO A 441 24.82 -22.53 11.65
C PRO A 441 25.37 -23.02 10.31
N ASP A 442 24.98 -24.23 9.90
CA ASP A 442 25.43 -24.90 8.67
C ASP A 442 24.62 -24.53 7.42
N ASP A 443 23.55 -23.74 7.54
CA ASP A 443 22.76 -23.31 6.38
C ASP A 443 23.52 -22.27 5.55
N ASP A 444 23.48 -22.38 4.21
CA ASP A 444 24.08 -21.38 3.31
C ASP A 444 23.27 -20.06 3.24
N PHE A 445 22.05 -20.05 3.79
CA PHE A 445 21.18 -18.88 3.80
C PHE A 445 21.73 -17.75 4.67
N LYS A 446 21.62 -16.51 4.17
CA LYS A 446 22.16 -15.32 4.83
C LYS A 446 21.05 -14.38 5.31
N VAL A 447 21.05 -14.08 6.60
CA VAL A 447 20.29 -12.93 7.12
C VAL A 447 21.18 -11.69 7.00
N ILE A 448 20.69 -10.67 6.30
CA ILE A 448 21.35 -9.37 6.19
C ILE A 448 20.78 -8.47 7.30
N TYR A 449 21.66 -8.02 8.18
CA TYR A 449 21.27 -7.24 9.34
C TYR A 449 21.26 -5.74 8.99
N GLY A 450 20.09 -5.12 9.03
CA GLY A 450 19.95 -3.70 8.74
C GLY A 450 18.90 -3.00 9.60
N VAL A 451 18.63 -1.75 9.27
CA VAL A 451 17.61 -0.91 9.92
C VAL A 451 17.04 0.04 8.87
N GLU A 452 15.75 0.31 8.96
CA GLU A 452 15.20 1.49 8.32
C GLU A 452 15.38 2.69 9.26
N ALA A 453 16.37 3.51 8.96
CA ALA A 453 16.79 4.65 9.75
C ALA A 453 15.98 5.91 9.46
N TYR A 454 15.76 6.73 10.49
CA TYR A 454 15.27 8.10 10.34
C TYR A 454 16.46 9.07 10.16
N LEU A 455 16.92 9.21 8.92
CA LEU A 455 18.05 10.05 8.55
C LEU A 455 17.70 11.54 8.59
N VAL A 456 18.61 12.37 9.06
CA VAL A 456 18.49 13.84 9.09
C VAL A 456 19.66 14.44 8.32
N ASP A 457 19.38 15.29 7.33
CA ASP A 457 20.43 16.00 6.57
C ASP A 457 20.92 17.23 7.32
N ASP A 458 21.89 17.02 8.23
CA ASP A 458 22.62 18.06 8.93
C ASP A 458 23.87 18.55 8.18
N LEU A 459 24.07 18.09 6.93
CA LEU A 459 25.13 18.55 6.04
C LEU A 459 24.67 19.68 5.11
N LYS A 460 23.36 19.95 5.02
CA LYS A 460 22.82 21.08 4.27
C LYS A 460 23.02 22.36 5.10
N ASP A 461 23.68 23.34 4.49
CA ASP A 461 23.86 24.67 5.07
C ASP A 461 22.49 25.35 5.30
N ILE A 462 22.42 26.22 6.31
CA ILE A 462 21.21 27.00 6.62
C ILE A 462 20.95 28.03 5.53
N ILE A 463 22.03 28.56 4.97
CA ILE A 463 22.05 29.56 3.92
C ILE A 463 22.71 28.93 2.70
N THR A 464 21.96 28.85 1.60
CA THR A 464 22.42 28.25 0.35
C THR A 464 23.23 29.26 -0.45
N ASN A 465 24.37 28.83 -0.99
CA ASN A 465 25.25 29.63 -1.84
C ASN A 465 25.70 30.96 -1.17
N SER A 466 26.07 30.91 0.11
CA SER A 466 26.57 32.09 0.82
C SER A 466 27.89 32.56 0.19
N LYS A 467 27.99 33.86 -0.09
CA LYS A 467 29.18 34.48 -0.70
C LYS A 467 29.93 35.36 0.31
N ASN A 468 29.92 34.96 1.59
CA ASN A 468 30.42 35.73 2.74
C ASN A 468 29.85 37.16 2.83
N GLN A 469 28.60 37.32 2.40
CA GLN A 469 27.84 38.57 2.44
C GLN A 469 27.59 39.02 3.89
N ASN A 470 27.42 40.32 4.11
CA ASN A 470 27.18 40.88 5.44
C ASN A 470 25.68 40.74 5.81
N LEU A 471 25.38 40.60 7.10
CA LEU A 471 24.01 40.55 7.59
C LEU A 471 23.20 41.85 7.33
N ASP A 472 23.87 42.97 7.06
CA ASP A 472 23.25 44.27 6.77
C ASP A 472 23.10 44.55 5.25
N ASP A 473 23.44 43.59 4.38
CA ASP A 473 23.24 43.69 2.93
C ASP A 473 21.74 43.75 2.56
N THR A 474 21.43 44.02 1.29
CA THR A 474 20.05 44.11 0.82
C THR A 474 19.42 42.72 0.67
N TYR A 475 18.19 42.57 1.18
CA TYR A 475 17.41 41.35 1.07
C TYR A 475 16.12 41.58 0.28
N VAL A 476 15.68 40.55 -0.41
CA VAL A 476 14.34 40.47 -0.99
C VAL A 476 13.62 39.31 -0.33
N VAL A 477 12.64 39.65 0.49
CA VAL A 477 11.80 38.69 1.19
C VAL A 477 10.55 38.49 0.36
N PHE A 478 10.23 37.25 0.02
CA PHE A 478 9.12 36.97 -0.90
C PHE A 478 8.36 35.71 -0.53
N ASP A 479 7.17 35.61 -1.09
CA ASP A 479 6.22 34.52 -0.93
C ASP A 479 5.44 34.34 -2.24
N LEU A 480 5.09 33.10 -2.57
CA LEU A 480 4.38 32.74 -3.79
C LEU A 480 3.08 31.99 -3.50
N GLU A 481 2.03 32.36 -4.24
CA GLU A 481 0.84 31.53 -4.37
C GLU A 481 0.87 30.80 -5.71
N THR A 482 0.44 29.54 -5.72
CA THR A 482 0.59 28.64 -6.88
C THR A 482 -0.62 27.74 -7.08
N THR A 483 -0.82 27.22 -8.30
CA THR A 483 -1.92 26.29 -8.63
C THR A 483 -1.73 24.87 -8.07
N GLY A 484 -0.73 24.64 -7.20
CA GLY A 484 -0.41 23.35 -6.58
C GLY A 484 1.06 23.27 -6.16
N PHE A 485 1.52 22.11 -5.70
CA PHE A 485 2.81 21.99 -4.99
C PHE A 485 4.03 21.69 -5.88
N SER A 486 3.84 21.41 -7.18
CA SER A 486 4.94 21.01 -8.08
C SER A 486 5.32 22.15 -9.04
N PRO A 487 6.57 22.62 -9.06
CA PRO A 487 7.01 23.67 -10.00
C PRO A 487 7.00 23.20 -11.47
N ASP A 488 7.07 21.90 -11.71
CA ASP A 488 7.01 21.32 -13.06
C ASP A 488 5.58 21.36 -13.61
N LYS A 489 4.58 20.98 -12.80
CA LYS A 489 3.19 20.84 -13.25
C LYS A 489 2.33 22.08 -12.98
N ASN A 490 2.59 22.77 -11.89
CA ASN A 490 1.79 23.90 -11.41
C ASN A 490 2.41 25.24 -11.84
N LYS A 491 1.61 26.30 -11.67
CA LYS A 491 1.89 27.64 -12.16
C LYS A 491 1.79 28.63 -11.00
N ILE A 492 2.57 29.70 -11.05
CA ILE A 492 2.50 30.81 -10.09
C ILE A 492 1.24 31.63 -10.40
N ILE A 493 0.49 32.03 -9.37
CA ILE A 493 -0.72 32.85 -9.46
C ILE A 493 -0.59 34.20 -8.76
N GLU A 494 0.30 34.33 -7.77
CA GLU A 494 0.65 35.61 -7.14
C GLU A 494 2.13 35.62 -6.76
N ILE A 495 2.79 36.77 -6.92
CA ILE A 495 4.11 37.04 -6.36
C ILE A 495 3.99 38.22 -5.39
N GLY A 496 4.35 38.00 -4.13
CA GLY A 496 4.49 39.04 -3.13
C GLY A 496 5.94 39.12 -2.67
N ALA A 497 6.52 40.32 -2.70
CA ALA A 497 7.87 40.53 -2.21
C ALA A 497 8.05 41.91 -1.59
N VAL A 498 9.00 42.02 -0.68
CA VAL A 498 9.42 43.26 -0.04
C VAL A 498 10.94 43.33 -0.03
N LYS A 499 11.48 44.53 -0.29
CA LYS A 499 12.92 44.78 -0.22
C LYS A 499 13.25 45.30 1.18
N VAL A 500 14.26 44.71 1.81
CA VAL A 500 14.75 45.10 3.14
C VAL A 500 16.17 45.60 3.00
N GLU A 501 16.40 46.85 3.39
CA GLU A 501 17.70 47.52 3.37
C GLU A 501 17.98 48.07 4.77
N HIS A 502 19.14 47.72 5.34
CA HIS A 502 19.53 48.14 6.69
C HIS A 502 18.47 47.84 7.77
N GLY A 503 17.72 46.74 7.62
CA GLY A 503 16.70 46.32 8.57
C GLY A 503 15.35 47.02 8.43
N GLU A 504 15.13 47.84 7.40
CA GLU A 504 13.85 48.50 7.12
C GLU A 504 13.29 48.06 5.76
N ILE A 505 11.97 47.94 5.66
CA ILE A 505 11.28 47.63 4.39
C ILE A 505 11.25 48.91 3.54
N THR A 506 11.95 48.93 2.41
CA THR A 506 12.08 50.11 1.54
C THR A 506 11.16 50.08 0.33
N GLU A 507 10.91 48.89 -0.23
CA GLU A 507 10.07 48.71 -1.42
C GLU A 507 9.15 47.48 -1.30
N ARG A 508 8.06 47.48 -2.06
CA ARG A 508 7.13 46.35 -2.16
C ARG A 508 6.82 46.02 -3.62
N PHE A 509 6.74 44.74 -3.93
CA PHE A 509 6.35 44.19 -5.21
C PHE A 509 5.17 43.22 -4.98
N SER A 510 4.05 43.46 -5.64
CA SER A 510 2.87 42.60 -5.53
C SER A 510 2.14 42.57 -6.86
N THR A 511 1.97 41.38 -7.42
CA THR A 511 1.27 41.19 -8.67
C THR A 511 0.61 39.82 -8.74
N PHE A 512 -0.58 39.78 -9.33
CA PHE A 512 -1.14 38.53 -9.83
C PHE A 512 -0.41 38.09 -11.09
N VAL A 513 -0.45 36.79 -11.34
CA VAL A 513 0.12 36.14 -12.52
C VAL A 513 -0.98 35.30 -13.15
N ASN A 514 -1.19 35.45 -14.45
CA ASN A 514 -2.11 34.56 -15.16
C ASN A 514 -1.44 33.18 -15.33
N PRO A 515 -1.97 32.11 -14.70
CA PRO A 515 -1.38 30.78 -14.79
C PRO A 515 -1.66 30.08 -16.13
N GLU A 516 -2.56 30.64 -16.94
CA GLU A 516 -3.11 30.05 -18.16
C GLU A 516 -3.76 28.68 -17.95
N VAL A 517 -4.04 28.30 -16.71
CA VAL A 517 -4.71 27.04 -16.36
C VAL A 517 -5.71 27.31 -15.23
N PRO A 518 -6.89 26.66 -15.25
CA PRO A 518 -7.87 26.84 -14.20
C PRO A 518 -7.29 26.55 -12.82
N ILE A 519 -7.58 27.42 -11.85
CA ILE A 519 -7.16 27.24 -10.46
C ILE A 519 -8.03 26.13 -9.84
N PRO A 520 -7.42 25.04 -9.31
CA PRO A 520 -8.19 24.04 -8.59
C PRO A 520 -8.90 24.65 -7.37
N TYR A 521 -10.16 24.29 -7.13
CA TYR A 521 -10.96 24.87 -6.04
C TYR A 521 -10.26 24.80 -4.67
N ARG A 522 -9.53 23.71 -4.40
CA ARG A 522 -8.78 23.56 -3.15
C ARG A 522 -7.65 24.59 -2.99
N ILE A 523 -7.05 25.05 -4.08
CA ILE A 523 -6.05 26.11 -4.05
C ILE A 523 -6.72 27.46 -3.82
N GLU A 524 -7.84 27.71 -4.48
CA GLU A 524 -8.66 28.90 -4.21
C GLU A 524 -9.07 28.95 -2.72
N GLU A 525 -9.33 27.83 -2.06
CA GLU A 525 -9.58 27.81 -0.62
C GLU A 525 -8.35 28.15 0.24
N LEU A 526 -7.17 27.75 -0.20
CA LEU A 526 -5.92 27.99 0.54
C LEU A 526 -5.45 29.43 0.38
N THR A 527 -5.61 29.97 -0.81
CA THR A 527 -5.03 31.25 -1.26
C THR A 527 -6.06 32.37 -1.35
N SER A 528 -7.36 32.03 -1.35
CA SER A 528 -8.47 32.96 -1.66
C SER A 528 -8.39 33.60 -3.07
N ILE A 529 -7.54 33.07 -3.97
CA ILE A 529 -7.37 33.59 -5.34
C ILE A 529 -8.25 32.78 -6.31
N ARG A 530 -9.10 33.50 -7.05
CA ARG A 530 -10.02 32.90 -8.03
C ARG A 530 -9.57 33.16 -9.47
N ASP A 531 -10.09 32.38 -10.42
CA ASP A 531 -9.74 32.48 -11.84
C ASP A 531 -9.99 33.88 -12.44
N ASP A 532 -11.04 34.58 -12.01
CA ASP A 532 -11.36 35.93 -12.51
C ASP A 532 -10.41 37.01 -11.98
N MET A 533 -9.67 36.74 -10.90
CA MET A 533 -8.67 37.66 -10.36
C MET A 533 -7.36 37.63 -11.16
N VAL A 534 -7.07 36.50 -11.80
CA VAL A 534 -5.79 36.26 -12.49
C VAL A 534 -5.91 36.24 -14.01
N ILE A 535 -7.12 36.11 -14.58
CA ILE A 535 -7.30 35.95 -16.03
C ILE A 535 -6.79 37.17 -16.83
N ASP A 536 -7.00 38.38 -16.30
CA ASP A 536 -6.54 39.63 -16.92
C ASP A 536 -5.12 40.03 -16.45
N ALA A 537 -4.51 39.25 -15.56
CA ALA A 537 -3.16 39.54 -15.07
C ALA A 537 -2.10 39.22 -16.13
N PRO A 538 -0.91 39.85 -16.06
CA PRO A 538 0.19 39.50 -16.97
C PRO A 538 0.68 38.06 -16.72
N LYS A 539 1.23 37.44 -17.77
CA LYS A 539 1.80 36.08 -17.69
C LYS A 539 3.17 36.08 -17.01
N ILE A 540 3.62 34.91 -16.57
CA ILE A 540 4.90 34.76 -15.87
C ILE A 540 6.11 35.18 -16.73
N GLU A 541 6.03 35.08 -18.05
CA GLU A 541 7.06 35.54 -18.99
C GLU A 541 7.26 37.05 -18.98
N THR A 542 6.24 37.81 -18.54
CA THR A 542 6.34 39.26 -18.36
C THR A 542 6.72 39.63 -16.93
N ILE A 543 6.17 38.93 -15.95
CA ILE A 543 6.36 39.25 -14.53
C ILE A 543 7.72 38.80 -14.01
N LEU A 544 8.21 37.63 -14.40
CA LEU A 544 9.47 37.10 -13.88
C LEU A 544 10.67 38.01 -14.18
N PRO A 545 10.85 38.56 -15.40
CA PRO A 545 11.90 39.54 -15.64
C PRO A 545 11.80 40.80 -14.76
N GLN A 546 10.59 41.31 -14.53
CA GLN A 546 10.36 42.47 -13.64
C GLN A 546 10.70 42.14 -12.19
N PHE A 547 10.34 40.93 -11.74
CA PHE A 547 10.71 40.45 -10.42
C PHE A 547 12.22 40.26 -10.29
N MET A 548 12.91 39.75 -11.33
CA MET A 548 14.37 39.63 -11.34
C MET A 548 15.08 40.98 -11.28
N GLU A 549 14.54 42.01 -11.94
CA GLU A 549 15.01 43.39 -11.85
C GLU A 549 14.81 43.97 -10.45
N PHE A 550 13.63 43.76 -9.86
CA PHE A 550 13.37 44.11 -8.46
C PHE A 550 14.35 43.44 -7.50
N CYS A 551 14.72 42.19 -7.78
CA CYS A 551 15.66 41.42 -6.98
C CYS A 551 17.10 41.94 -7.07
N GLY A 552 17.56 42.37 -8.26
CA GLY A 552 18.95 42.81 -8.46
C GLY A 552 19.97 41.78 -7.94
N ASP A 553 20.95 42.22 -7.15
CA ASP A 553 21.94 41.34 -6.48
C ASP A 553 21.56 41.01 -5.02
N ALA A 554 20.30 41.26 -4.62
CA ALA A 554 19.84 41.06 -3.25
C ALA A 554 19.81 39.57 -2.87
N ILE A 555 19.93 39.32 -1.57
CA ILE A 555 19.81 37.98 -0.99
C ILE A 555 18.33 37.60 -0.89
N MET A 556 17.97 36.42 -1.39
CA MET A 556 16.60 35.94 -1.39
C MET A 556 16.25 35.34 -0.02
N VAL A 557 15.10 35.72 0.53
CA VAL A 557 14.62 35.23 1.82
C VAL A 557 13.17 34.78 1.67
N ALA A 558 12.83 33.60 2.18
CA ALA A 558 11.46 33.11 2.22
C ALA A 558 11.21 32.26 3.46
N HIS A 559 9.95 31.98 3.76
CA HIS A 559 9.56 31.12 4.86
C HIS A 559 9.27 29.72 4.34
N ASN A 560 10.20 28.77 4.55
CA ASN A 560 10.28 27.50 3.81
C ASN A 560 10.76 27.70 2.36
N ALA A 561 11.88 28.41 2.22
CA ALA A 561 12.39 28.93 0.94
C ALA A 561 12.58 27.87 -0.16
N ASP A 562 12.80 26.59 0.17
CA ASP A 562 12.90 25.50 -0.80
C ASP A 562 11.65 25.45 -1.72
N PHE A 563 10.46 25.76 -1.19
CA PHE A 563 9.22 25.76 -1.97
C PHE A 563 9.20 26.94 -2.97
N ASP A 564 9.22 28.17 -2.48
CA ASP A 564 9.08 29.36 -3.32
C ASP A 564 10.22 29.48 -4.35
N MET A 565 11.45 29.19 -3.93
CA MET A 565 12.61 29.23 -4.83
C MET A 565 12.55 28.15 -5.90
N SER A 566 11.95 26.97 -5.65
CA SER A 566 11.81 25.94 -6.67
C SER A 566 10.98 26.42 -7.87
N PHE A 567 9.91 27.21 -7.62
CA PHE A 567 9.10 27.82 -8.67
C PHE A 567 9.85 28.92 -9.41
N ILE A 568 10.58 29.79 -8.71
CA ILE A 568 11.39 30.85 -9.34
C ILE A 568 12.47 30.24 -10.23
N ILE A 569 13.28 29.33 -9.70
CA ILE A 569 14.38 28.69 -10.43
C ILE A 569 13.84 27.99 -11.68
N LYS A 570 12.75 27.21 -11.56
CA LYS A 570 12.17 26.50 -12.70
C LYS A 570 11.68 27.45 -13.80
N ASN A 571 11.05 28.57 -13.44
CA ASN A 571 10.60 29.54 -14.43
C ASN A 571 11.77 30.34 -15.03
N CYS A 572 12.85 30.58 -14.27
CA CYS A 572 14.10 31.13 -14.81
C CYS A 572 14.71 30.18 -15.85
N GLU A 573 14.81 28.88 -15.56
CA GLU A 573 15.28 27.86 -16.50
C GLU A 573 14.46 27.86 -17.80
N ARG A 574 13.12 27.88 -17.70
CA ARG A 574 12.20 27.92 -18.86
C ARG A 574 12.39 29.15 -19.74
N GLN A 575 12.79 30.28 -19.15
CA GLN A 575 13.01 31.54 -19.85
C GLN A 575 14.48 31.77 -20.22
N GLY A 576 15.39 30.83 -19.90
CA GLY A 576 16.82 30.97 -20.15
C GLY A 576 17.50 32.06 -19.32
N ILE A 577 16.95 32.37 -18.14
CA ILE A 577 17.52 33.36 -17.21
C ILE A 577 18.53 32.63 -16.32
N GLU A 578 19.81 32.85 -16.57
CA GLU A 578 20.89 32.35 -15.70
C GLU A 578 21.13 33.31 -14.54
N LYS A 579 20.80 32.87 -13.32
CA LYS A 579 21.04 33.64 -12.10
C LYS A 579 21.38 32.72 -10.94
N GLU A 580 22.46 33.03 -10.24
CA GLU A 580 22.80 32.38 -8.97
C GLU A 580 22.22 33.15 -7.80
N PHE A 581 21.35 32.51 -7.03
CA PHE A 581 20.74 33.10 -5.84
C PHE A 581 21.52 32.73 -4.58
N THR A 582 21.69 33.69 -3.66
CA THR A 582 21.94 33.39 -2.24
C THR A 582 20.57 33.28 -1.56
N ILE A 583 20.30 32.19 -0.85
CA ILE A 583 18.96 31.88 -0.32
C ILE A 583 19.03 31.68 1.20
N ILE A 584 18.17 32.36 1.93
CA ILE A 584 17.97 32.18 3.37
C ILE A 584 16.56 31.66 3.64
N ASP A 585 16.49 30.54 4.38
CA ASP A 585 15.22 30.03 4.90
C ASP A 585 15.00 30.49 6.35
N THR A 586 13.95 31.29 6.55
CA THR A 586 13.60 31.77 7.90
C THR A 586 13.14 30.63 8.83
N VAL A 587 12.66 29.50 8.31
CA VAL A 587 12.33 28.31 9.12
C VAL A 587 13.59 27.69 9.70
N ALA A 588 14.65 27.58 8.89
CA ALA A 588 15.95 27.07 9.33
C ALA A 588 16.56 27.99 10.40
N LEU A 589 16.52 29.31 10.19
CA LEU A 589 16.94 30.29 11.21
C LEU A 589 16.10 30.22 12.49
N ALA A 590 14.77 30.10 12.37
CA ALA A 590 13.86 30.03 13.52
C ALA A 590 14.15 28.81 14.40
N ARG A 591 14.51 27.66 13.82
CA ARG A 591 14.89 26.45 14.58
C ARG A 591 16.07 26.66 15.50
N ILE A 592 17.00 27.53 15.10
CA ILE A 592 18.26 27.82 15.79
C ILE A 592 18.09 28.97 16.79
N LEU A 593 17.38 30.02 16.39
CA LEU A 593 17.21 31.23 17.19
C LEU A 593 16.09 31.07 18.23
N LEU A 594 15.08 30.24 17.95
CA LEU A 594 13.91 30.00 18.81
C LEU A 594 13.72 28.49 19.14
N PRO A 595 14.69 27.85 19.83
CA PRO A 595 14.66 26.42 20.15
C PRO A 595 13.55 26.01 21.14
N GLN A 596 12.76 26.93 21.68
CA GLN A 596 11.61 26.65 22.53
C GLN A 596 10.32 26.36 21.74
N LEU A 597 10.27 26.66 20.43
CA LEU A 597 9.06 26.45 19.63
C LEU A 597 8.89 24.98 19.20
N ASN A 598 7.65 24.50 19.26
CA ASN A 598 7.26 23.15 18.83
C ASN A 598 6.89 23.07 17.35
N ARG A 599 6.53 24.21 16.75
CA ARG A 599 6.14 24.36 15.34
C ARG A 599 6.74 25.66 14.83
N PHE A 600 7.08 25.67 13.54
CA PHE A 600 7.75 26.78 12.87
C PHE A 600 6.93 27.29 11.68
N LYS A 601 5.60 27.26 11.79
CA LYS A 601 4.73 27.94 10.81
C LYS A 601 4.88 29.45 10.97
N LEU A 602 4.63 30.20 9.89
CA LEU A 602 4.77 31.66 9.87
C LEU A 602 4.02 32.30 11.03
N ASP A 603 2.75 31.92 11.23
CA ASP A 603 1.88 32.40 12.31
C ASP A 603 2.47 32.16 13.71
N THR A 604 3.14 31.02 13.90
CA THR A 604 3.69 30.58 15.18
C THR A 604 4.95 31.35 15.51
N VAL A 605 5.81 31.57 14.51
CA VAL A 605 7.04 32.35 14.65
C VAL A 605 6.71 33.84 14.83
N ALA A 606 5.77 34.37 14.05
CA ALA A 606 5.28 35.74 14.18
C ALA A 606 4.78 36.03 15.60
N LYS A 607 3.91 35.16 16.14
CA LYS A 607 3.41 35.26 17.52
C LYS A 607 4.54 35.21 18.55
N ALA A 608 5.51 34.32 18.38
CA ALA A 608 6.63 34.19 19.30
C ALA A 608 7.52 35.44 19.37
N LEU A 609 7.63 36.17 18.25
CA LEU A 609 8.41 37.39 18.13
C LEU A 609 7.58 38.67 18.35
N GLY A 610 6.27 38.56 18.55
CA GLY A 610 5.36 39.71 18.66
C GLY A 610 5.29 40.52 17.37
N VAL A 611 5.25 39.86 16.22
CA VAL A 611 4.99 40.43 14.89
C VAL A 611 3.50 40.32 14.59
N SER A 612 2.88 41.40 14.11
CA SER A 612 1.48 41.41 13.69
C SER A 612 1.32 40.75 12.32
N LEU A 613 0.31 39.89 12.20
CA LEU A 613 -0.05 39.24 10.94
C LEU A 613 -1.47 39.70 10.60
N GLU A 614 -1.56 40.83 9.90
CA GLU A 614 -2.82 41.40 9.40
C GLU A 614 -3.08 40.83 7.99
N ASN A 615 -4.29 40.30 7.74
CA ASN A 615 -4.68 39.65 6.48
C ASN A 615 -3.76 38.51 6.02
N HIS A 616 -3.76 37.41 6.77
CA HIS A 616 -3.25 36.12 6.27
C HIS A 616 -3.93 35.80 4.92
N HIS A 617 -3.23 35.17 3.96
CA HIS A 617 -3.70 34.78 2.61
C HIS A 617 -3.42 35.76 1.46
N ARG A 618 -2.47 36.69 1.60
CA ARG A 618 -1.93 37.45 0.46
C ARG A 618 -0.41 37.34 0.48
N ALA A 619 0.17 37.02 -0.66
CA ALA A 619 1.62 36.79 -0.76
C ALA A 619 2.44 37.98 -0.27
N VAL A 620 2.01 39.23 -0.54
CA VAL A 620 2.76 40.43 -0.12
C VAL A 620 2.69 40.69 1.39
N ASP A 621 1.59 40.30 2.03
CA ASP A 621 1.39 40.47 3.48
C ASP A 621 2.19 39.40 4.23
N ASP A 622 2.20 38.15 3.73
CA ASP A 622 3.01 37.06 4.27
C ASP A 622 4.52 37.31 4.04
N ALA A 623 4.93 37.86 2.89
CA ALA A 623 6.30 38.34 2.65
C ALA A 623 6.69 39.48 3.60
N GLY A 624 5.78 40.43 3.84
CA GLY A 624 5.98 41.51 4.81
C GLY A 624 6.16 41.00 6.24
N CYS A 625 5.31 40.07 6.68
CA CYS A 625 5.43 39.43 7.99
C CYS A 625 6.74 38.66 8.11
N THR A 626 7.12 37.91 7.07
CA THR A 626 8.39 37.19 6.98
C THR A 626 9.58 38.15 7.08
N ALA A 627 9.48 39.33 6.47
CA ALA A 627 10.52 40.35 6.55
C ALA A 627 10.68 40.91 7.97
N GLU A 628 9.59 41.21 8.66
CA GLU A 628 9.65 41.66 10.06
C GLU A 628 10.23 40.59 11.00
N ILE A 629 9.90 39.32 10.77
CA ILE A 629 10.52 38.18 11.47
C ILE A 629 12.03 38.14 11.17
N PHE A 630 12.40 38.25 9.90
CA PHE A 630 13.78 38.16 9.46
C PHE A 630 14.63 39.31 10.03
N VAL A 631 14.14 40.54 10.04
CA VAL A 631 14.82 41.69 10.67
C VAL A 631 15.09 41.43 12.16
N LYS A 632 14.13 40.83 12.88
CA LYS A 632 14.34 40.42 14.28
C LYS A 632 15.39 39.32 14.40
N PHE A 633 15.44 38.37 13.47
CA PHE A 633 16.49 37.34 13.43
C PHE A 633 17.87 37.92 13.16
N VAL A 634 18.00 38.85 12.21
CA VAL A 634 19.26 39.57 11.95
C VAL A 634 19.76 40.25 13.22
N LYS A 635 18.88 40.95 13.95
CA LYS A 635 19.24 41.54 15.24
C LYS A 635 19.71 40.50 16.27
N MET A 636 19.04 39.35 16.36
CA MET A 636 19.45 38.27 17.27
C MET A 636 20.79 37.63 16.86
N LEU A 637 21.13 37.62 15.57
CA LEU A 637 22.42 37.12 15.07
C LEU A 637 23.55 38.10 15.40
N HIS A 638 23.31 39.40 15.20
CA HIS A 638 24.21 40.47 15.65
C HIS A 638 24.47 40.41 17.16
N ASP A 639 23.42 40.21 17.98
CA ASP A 639 23.54 40.04 19.44
C ASP A 639 24.39 38.81 19.83
N ARG A 640 24.56 37.83 18.93
CA ARG A 640 25.41 36.65 19.09
C ARG A 640 26.82 36.82 18.49
N GLY A 641 27.14 38.02 17.99
CA GLY A 641 28.45 38.36 17.42
C GLY A 641 28.67 37.84 15.99
N MET A 642 27.59 37.57 15.26
CA MET A 642 27.65 37.17 13.85
C MET A 642 27.51 38.42 12.98
N GLU A 643 28.33 38.51 11.94
CA GLU A 643 28.39 39.65 11.00
C GLU A 643 28.18 39.19 9.55
N THR A 644 28.50 37.93 9.22
CA THR A 644 28.40 37.41 7.85
C THR A 644 27.56 36.14 7.76
N LEU A 645 26.99 35.87 6.59
CA LEU A 645 26.18 34.69 6.33
C LEU A 645 26.96 33.37 6.55
N ASP A 646 28.25 33.35 6.24
CA ASP A 646 29.12 32.18 6.45
C ASP A 646 29.27 31.83 7.94
N GLN A 647 29.33 32.84 8.81
CA GLN A 647 29.39 32.63 10.26
C GLN A 647 28.08 32.03 10.80
N VAL A 648 26.94 32.40 10.20
CA VAL A 648 25.65 31.80 10.53
C VAL A 648 25.61 30.31 10.15
N ASN A 649 26.15 29.95 8.98
CA ASN A 649 26.30 28.54 8.58
C ASN A 649 27.21 27.75 9.53
N GLN A 650 28.31 28.34 10.01
CA GLN A 650 29.19 27.70 10.99
C GLN A 650 28.50 27.49 12.36
N MET A 651 27.69 28.45 12.80
CA MET A 651 26.86 28.30 14.01
C MET A 651 25.83 27.17 13.87
N GLY A 652 25.40 26.91 12.64
CA GLY A 652 24.48 25.84 12.27
C GLY A 652 24.99 24.42 12.43
N GLN A 653 26.30 24.23 12.57
CA GLN A 653 26.87 22.89 12.75
C GLN A 653 26.30 22.25 14.03
N ALA A 654 25.55 21.16 13.82
CA ALA A 654 24.30 20.96 14.50
C ALA A 654 24.44 20.52 15.97
N SER A 655 23.90 21.34 16.88
CA SER A 655 23.61 20.90 18.25
C SER A 655 22.59 19.74 18.23
N PRO A 656 22.62 18.81 19.22
CA PRO A 656 21.62 17.77 19.33
C PRO A 656 20.18 18.30 19.33
N GLU A 657 19.94 19.45 19.95
CA GLU A 657 18.64 20.11 20.01
C GLU A 657 18.13 20.54 18.62
N THR A 658 19.03 21.01 17.74
CA THR A 658 18.67 21.37 16.35
C THR A 658 18.29 20.13 15.57
N ILE A 659 19.10 19.05 15.64
CA ILE A 659 18.85 17.76 14.95
C ILE A 659 17.48 17.19 15.34
N MET A 660 17.13 17.27 16.62
CA MET A 660 15.83 16.84 17.14
C MET A 660 14.63 17.59 16.54
N LYS A 661 14.83 18.69 15.80
CA LYS A 661 13.75 19.47 15.17
C LYS A 661 13.74 19.43 13.65
N MET A 662 14.78 18.87 13.04
CA MET A 662 14.90 18.75 11.60
C MET A 662 13.94 17.69 11.05
N ASN A 663 13.71 17.74 9.74
CA ASN A 663 12.92 16.75 9.04
C ASN A 663 13.70 15.42 8.99
N THR A 664 12.97 14.33 9.10
CA THR A 664 13.53 12.97 9.02
C THR A 664 13.10 12.32 7.73
N TYR A 665 14.02 11.60 7.08
CA TYR A 665 13.78 10.81 5.89
C TYR A 665 14.10 9.35 6.17
N HIS A 666 13.39 8.44 5.54
CA HIS A 666 13.71 7.03 5.66
C HIS A 666 14.98 6.71 4.83
N ALA A 667 15.80 5.79 5.32
CA ALA A 667 16.96 5.27 4.62
C ALA A 667 17.27 3.86 5.11
N ILE A 668 17.65 2.95 4.22
CA ILE A 668 18.03 1.59 4.60
C ILE A 668 19.52 1.55 4.87
N ILE A 669 19.91 1.11 6.07
CA ILE A 669 21.31 0.89 6.42
C ILE A 669 21.52 -0.61 6.59
N LEU A 670 22.37 -1.22 5.76
CA LEU A 670 22.73 -2.64 5.83
C LEU A 670 24.15 -2.80 6.36
N ALA A 671 24.35 -3.67 7.36
CA ALA A 671 25.68 -4.04 7.82
C ALA A 671 26.29 -5.11 6.89
N THR A 672 27.43 -4.79 6.27
CA THR A 672 28.11 -5.70 5.34
C THR A 672 29.08 -6.64 6.03
N ASN A 673 29.56 -6.31 7.24
CA ASN A 673 30.50 -7.12 8.00
C ASN A 673 30.41 -6.82 9.50
N ASP A 674 31.31 -7.43 10.30
CA ASP A 674 31.33 -7.27 11.75
C ASP A 674 31.58 -5.82 12.22
N ILE A 675 32.40 -5.06 11.50
CA ILE A 675 32.64 -3.62 11.78
C ILE A 675 31.34 -2.85 11.53
N GLY A 676 30.70 -3.13 10.40
CA GLY A 676 29.39 -2.60 10.05
C GLY A 676 28.35 -2.81 11.14
N ARG A 677 28.21 -4.04 11.64
CA ARG A 677 27.29 -4.35 12.75
C ARG A 677 27.58 -3.52 13.99
N ILE A 678 28.85 -3.37 14.38
CA ILE A 678 29.23 -2.57 15.55
C ILE A 678 28.86 -1.09 15.33
N ASN A 679 29.12 -0.56 14.13
CA ASN A 679 28.78 0.80 13.76
C ASN A 679 27.27 1.04 13.70
N LEU A 680 26.51 0.07 13.16
CA LEU A 680 25.04 0.06 13.18
C LEU A 680 24.51 0.17 14.61
N TYR A 681 25.02 -0.65 15.53
CA TYR A 681 24.63 -0.58 16.95
C TYR A 681 24.98 0.76 17.62
N ARG A 682 26.13 1.36 17.26
CA ARG A 682 26.48 2.71 17.74
C ARG A 682 25.50 3.76 17.25
N LEU A 683 25.18 3.75 15.94
CA LEU A 683 24.24 4.70 15.34
C LEU A 683 22.85 4.59 15.97
N ILE A 684 22.35 3.36 16.16
CA ILE A 684 21.05 3.11 16.82
C ILE A 684 21.08 3.56 18.28
N SER A 685 22.20 3.35 18.98
CA SER A 685 22.33 3.83 20.36
C SER A 685 22.31 5.36 20.42
N LEU A 686 23.04 6.05 19.53
CA LEU A 686 23.05 7.50 19.44
C LEU A 686 21.67 8.06 19.08
N SER A 687 20.95 7.40 18.17
CA SER A 687 19.62 7.83 17.73
C SER A 687 18.58 7.77 18.85
N HIS A 688 18.69 6.80 19.76
CA HIS A 688 17.82 6.64 20.92
C HIS A 688 18.24 7.47 22.14
N LEU A 689 19.54 7.72 22.33
CA LEU A 689 20.05 8.39 23.53
C LEU A 689 20.24 9.89 23.33
N THR A 690 20.80 10.29 22.20
CA THR A 690 21.26 11.67 21.97
C THR A 690 20.32 12.45 21.06
N TYR A 691 19.72 11.81 20.06
CA TYR A 691 18.96 12.50 18.99
C TYR A 691 17.48 12.11 18.93
N TYR A 692 16.98 11.46 19.98
CA TYR A 692 15.60 11.00 20.02
C TYR A 692 14.62 12.17 20.15
N ASN A 693 13.68 12.28 19.20
CA ASN A 693 12.49 13.11 19.37
C ASN A 693 11.32 12.50 18.61
N LYS A 694 10.43 11.83 19.36
CA LYS A 694 9.32 10.96 18.90
C LYS A 694 9.76 9.74 18.10
N ARG A 695 10.83 9.87 17.32
CA ARG A 695 11.50 8.84 16.53
C ARG A 695 13.02 8.91 16.77
N PRO A 696 13.74 7.78 16.67
CA PRO A 696 15.20 7.73 16.86
C PRO A 696 15.93 8.22 15.60
N ARG A 697 16.57 9.39 15.64
CA ARG A 697 17.12 10.07 14.46
C ARG A 697 18.62 9.84 14.28
N ILE A 698 19.07 9.71 13.04
CA ILE A 698 20.50 9.58 12.71
C ILE A 698 20.92 10.77 11.84
N PRO A 699 21.80 11.67 12.31
CA PRO A 699 22.40 12.71 11.48
C PRO A 699 23.28 12.11 10.37
N LYS A 700 23.27 12.70 9.17
CA LYS A 700 24.17 12.30 8.07
C LYS A 700 25.63 12.43 8.47
N SER A 701 26.00 13.44 9.26
CA SER A 701 27.38 13.60 9.75
C SER A 701 27.86 12.41 10.61
N GLU A 702 27.04 11.95 11.57
CA GLU A 702 27.35 10.78 12.39
C GLU A 702 27.32 9.49 11.55
N PHE A 703 26.42 9.38 10.57
CA PHE A 703 26.46 8.26 9.62
C PHE A 703 27.77 8.21 8.84
N VAL A 704 28.23 9.35 8.27
CA VAL A 704 29.50 9.43 7.53
C VAL A 704 30.68 9.00 8.40
N LYS A 705 30.70 9.40 9.66
CA LYS A 705 31.74 9.03 10.63
C LYS A 705 31.80 7.53 10.91
N TYR A 706 30.65 6.84 10.94
CA TYR A 706 30.56 5.40 11.19
C TYR A 706 30.20 4.59 9.93
N ARG A 707 30.44 5.13 8.72
CA ARG A 707 30.02 4.51 7.45
C ARG A 707 30.74 3.21 7.14
N GLU A 708 31.93 2.99 7.70
CA GLU A 708 32.72 1.79 7.44
C GLU A 708 31.92 0.51 7.75
N GLY A 709 31.83 -0.39 6.76
CA GLY A 709 31.07 -1.63 6.86
C GLY A 709 29.55 -1.47 6.71
N LEU A 710 29.06 -0.30 6.27
CA LEU A 710 27.63 -0.04 6.04
C LEU A 710 27.36 0.27 4.57
N LEU A 711 26.21 -0.18 4.07
CA LEU A 711 25.62 0.27 2.80
C LEU A 711 24.36 1.10 3.09
N LEU A 712 24.19 2.19 2.35
CA LEU A 712 23.04 3.09 2.45
C LEU A 712 22.16 3.01 1.19
N GLY A 713 20.90 2.59 1.37
CA GLY A 713 19.83 2.59 0.38
C GLY A 713 18.91 3.80 0.50
N SER A 714 18.33 4.24 -0.63
CA SER A 714 17.44 5.42 -0.67
C SER A 714 16.04 5.21 -0.08
N ALA A 715 15.67 3.96 0.26
CA ALA A 715 14.41 3.57 0.89
C ALA A 715 13.13 3.89 0.08
N CYS A 716 12.01 4.00 0.81
CA CYS A 716 10.64 4.08 0.31
C CYS A 716 10.24 5.49 -0.15
N GLU A 717 8.94 5.73 -0.28
CA GLU A 717 8.39 7.04 -0.62
C GLU A 717 8.64 8.09 0.45
N ALA A 718 8.87 7.71 1.71
CA ALA A 718 9.36 8.60 2.77
C ALA A 718 10.88 8.85 2.72
N GLY A 719 11.59 8.24 1.76
CA GLY A 719 12.99 8.45 1.50
C GLY A 719 13.31 9.83 0.93
N GLU A 720 14.51 10.33 1.19
CA GLU A 720 14.90 11.70 0.83
C GLU A 720 14.95 11.90 -0.68
N LEU A 721 15.52 10.93 -1.42
CA LEU A 721 15.60 10.99 -2.88
C LEU A 721 14.20 10.96 -3.52
N TYR A 722 13.34 10.07 -3.06
CA TYR A 722 11.98 9.96 -3.59
C TYR A 722 11.20 11.27 -3.37
N ARG A 723 11.27 11.82 -2.14
CA ARG A 723 10.63 13.11 -1.81
C ARG A 723 11.24 14.28 -2.58
N ALA A 724 12.53 14.26 -2.86
CA ALA A 724 13.17 15.29 -3.69
C ALA A 724 12.65 15.25 -5.14
N ILE A 725 12.45 14.05 -5.72
CA ILE A 725 11.89 13.88 -7.07
C ILE A 725 10.43 14.33 -7.12
N VAL A 726 9.59 13.85 -6.19
CA VAL A 726 8.17 14.21 -6.13
C VAL A 726 7.96 15.71 -5.91
N GLY A 727 8.81 16.31 -5.08
CA GLY A 727 8.79 17.75 -4.80
C GLY A 727 9.39 18.63 -5.91
N GLY A 728 9.93 18.05 -6.98
CA GLY A 728 10.53 18.82 -8.08
C GLY A 728 11.75 19.64 -7.65
N ARG A 729 12.59 19.10 -6.75
CA ARG A 729 13.82 19.79 -6.32
C ARG A 729 14.80 19.98 -7.49
N PRO A 730 15.68 21.00 -7.45
CA PRO A 730 16.66 21.23 -8.50
C PRO A 730 17.54 20.01 -8.79
N GLU A 731 17.90 19.81 -10.06
CA GLU A 731 18.65 18.63 -10.50
C GLU A 731 19.99 18.48 -9.76
N GLU A 732 20.67 19.58 -9.44
CA GLU A 732 21.92 19.57 -8.68
C GLU A 732 21.77 18.96 -7.29
N GLU A 733 20.65 19.25 -6.62
CA GLU A 733 20.34 18.68 -5.31
C GLU A 733 20.04 17.19 -5.42
N ILE A 734 19.25 16.78 -6.43
CA ILE A 734 18.98 15.37 -6.72
C ILE A 734 20.31 14.62 -6.96
N ILE A 735 21.22 15.20 -7.74
CA ILE A 735 22.54 14.62 -7.99
C ILE A 735 23.36 14.49 -6.69
N ARG A 736 23.33 15.51 -5.81
CA ARG A 736 23.99 15.46 -4.49
C ARG A 736 23.47 14.28 -3.66
N LEU A 737 22.14 14.08 -3.65
CA LEU A 737 21.50 12.98 -2.93
C LEU A 737 21.89 11.63 -3.52
N VAL A 738 21.75 11.44 -4.84
CA VAL A 738 22.11 10.19 -5.53
C VAL A 738 23.56 9.77 -5.25
N LYS A 739 24.48 10.74 -5.19
CA LYS A 739 25.89 10.46 -4.89
C LYS A 739 26.11 9.95 -3.45
N PHE A 740 25.29 10.37 -2.49
CA PHE A 740 25.40 10.01 -1.07
C PHE A 740 25.00 8.56 -0.77
N TYR A 741 24.01 8.05 -1.52
CA TYR A 741 23.54 6.66 -1.42
C TYR A 741 24.47 5.68 -2.15
N ASP A 742 24.59 4.46 -1.63
CA ASP A 742 25.35 3.37 -2.28
C ASP A 742 24.52 2.68 -3.36
N TYR A 743 23.22 2.52 -3.11
CA TYR A 743 22.23 1.99 -4.04
C TYR A 743 20.89 2.71 -3.90
N LEU A 744 20.07 2.64 -4.94
CA LEU A 744 18.77 3.29 -5.00
C LEU A 744 17.66 2.24 -4.96
N GLU A 745 16.56 2.55 -4.30
CA GLU A 745 15.39 1.69 -4.19
C GLU A 745 14.25 2.19 -5.06
N ILE A 746 13.53 1.24 -5.65
CA ILE A 746 12.21 1.43 -6.26
C ILE A 746 11.26 0.39 -5.65
N GLN A 747 9.99 0.75 -5.54
CA GLN A 747 8.98 -0.10 -4.91
C GLN A 747 7.78 -0.33 -5.84
N PRO A 748 7.04 -1.43 -5.63
CA PRO A 748 5.78 -1.71 -6.31
C PRO A 748 4.81 -0.51 -6.25
N LEU A 749 4.08 -0.28 -7.33
CA LEU A 749 3.18 0.88 -7.48
C LEU A 749 2.10 0.88 -6.39
N GLY A 750 1.63 -0.32 -6.01
CA GLY A 750 0.66 -0.48 -4.93
C GLY A 750 1.13 0.10 -3.58
N ASN A 751 2.43 0.15 -3.32
CA ASN A 751 2.97 0.76 -2.09
C ASN A 751 2.65 2.25 -2.02
N ASN A 752 2.63 2.92 -3.19
CA ASN A 752 2.48 4.36 -3.32
C ASN A 752 1.10 4.78 -3.86
N GLU A 753 0.16 3.84 -4.01
CA GLU A 753 -1.18 4.10 -4.56
C GLU A 753 -1.98 5.11 -3.71
N PHE A 754 -1.70 5.18 -2.40
CA PHE A 754 -2.30 6.17 -1.51
C PHE A 754 -1.99 7.62 -1.94
N MET A 755 -0.88 7.85 -2.64
CA MET A 755 -0.52 9.18 -3.16
C MET A 755 -1.54 9.68 -4.19
N LEU A 756 -2.13 8.77 -4.99
CA LEU A 756 -3.14 9.10 -6.00
C LEU A 756 -4.44 9.65 -5.38
N LYS A 757 -4.71 9.25 -4.13
CA LYS A 757 -5.89 9.68 -3.36
C LYS A 757 -5.58 10.90 -2.48
N SER A 758 -4.31 11.30 -2.38
CA SER A 758 -3.87 12.35 -1.47
C SER A 758 -3.90 13.70 -2.16
N ASP A 759 -4.76 14.59 -1.68
CA ASP A 759 -4.79 15.96 -2.19
C ASP A 759 -3.48 16.74 -1.95
N LYS A 760 -2.56 16.25 -1.11
CA LYS A 760 -1.30 16.94 -0.79
C LYS A 760 -0.15 16.59 -1.72
N GLU A 761 -0.24 15.47 -2.43
CA GLU A 761 0.85 14.99 -3.28
C GLU A 761 0.64 15.48 -4.72
N SER A 762 1.73 15.63 -5.46
CA SER A 762 1.72 16.07 -6.86
C SER A 762 1.38 14.96 -7.87
N VAL A 763 1.08 13.75 -7.37
CA VAL A 763 0.92 12.53 -8.16
C VAL A 763 -0.56 12.19 -8.32
N SER A 764 -1.05 12.20 -9.55
CA SER A 764 -2.46 12.02 -9.88
C SER A 764 -2.75 10.74 -10.67
N THR A 765 -1.73 10.12 -11.29
CA THR A 765 -1.94 8.92 -12.13
C THR A 765 -0.94 7.80 -11.84
N ILE A 766 -1.31 6.57 -12.19
CA ILE A 766 -0.42 5.41 -12.10
C ILE A 766 0.83 5.59 -12.99
N GLU A 767 0.69 6.25 -14.14
CA GLU A 767 1.82 6.51 -15.04
C GLU A 767 2.86 7.40 -14.36
N GLU A 768 2.44 8.38 -13.57
CA GLU A 768 3.37 9.25 -12.83
C GLU A 768 4.13 8.49 -11.74
N LEU A 769 3.51 7.51 -11.08
CA LEU A 769 4.21 6.59 -10.17
C LEU A 769 5.27 5.76 -10.93
N GLN A 770 4.91 5.28 -12.12
CA GLN A 770 5.86 4.58 -12.99
C GLN A 770 7.02 5.50 -13.41
N ASP A 771 6.74 6.75 -13.73
CA ASP A 771 7.73 7.73 -14.16
C ASP A 771 8.69 8.13 -13.04
N ILE A 772 8.24 8.18 -11.78
CA ILE A 772 9.14 8.33 -10.63
C ILE A 772 10.11 7.15 -10.56
N ASN A 773 9.60 5.92 -10.67
CA ASN A 773 10.45 4.73 -10.72
C ASN A 773 11.41 4.75 -11.93
N ARG A 774 10.94 5.14 -13.13
CA ARG A 774 11.80 5.31 -14.33
C ARG A 774 12.87 6.37 -14.10
N ARG A 775 12.54 7.48 -13.42
CA ARG A 775 13.48 8.55 -13.08
C ARG A 775 14.58 8.05 -12.17
N ILE A 776 14.23 7.31 -11.10
CA ILE A 776 15.21 6.70 -10.19
C ILE A 776 16.10 5.69 -10.94
N VAL A 777 15.52 4.86 -11.81
CA VAL A 777 16.28 3.93 -12.66
C VAL A 777 17.28 4.68 -13.54
N LYS A 778 16.84 5.74 -14.22
CA LYS A 778 17.69 6.56 -15.08
C LYS A 778 18.81 7.25 -14.30
N LEU A 779 18.53 7.74 -13.09
CA LEU A 779 19.55 8.31 -12.20
C LEU A 779 20.58 7.24 -11.81
N GLY A 780 20.14 6.02 -11.48
CA GLY A 780 21.01 4.90 -11.20
C GLY A 780 21.95 4.57 -12.36
N GLU A 781 21.41 4.49 -13.58
CA GLU A 781 22.21 4.27 -14.80
C GLU A 781 23.22 5.39 -15.05
N THR A 782 22.79 6.65 -14.89
CA THR A 782 23.61 7.84 -15.16
C THR A 782 24.80 7.93 -14.21
N PHE A 783 24.59 7.61 -12.92
CA PHE A 783 25.61 7.74 -11.87
C PHE A 783 26.28 6.41 -11.50
N GLY A 784 25.99 5.32 -12.23
CA GLY A 784 26.54 4.00 -11.96
C GLY A 784 26.15 3.42 -10.59
N LYS A 785 24.97 3.78 -10.08
CA LYS A 785 24.42 3.26 -8.82
C LYS A 785 23.54 2.05 -9.12
N LEU A 786 23.63 1.03 -8.27
CA LEU A 786 22.73 -0.12 -8.36
C LEU A 786 21.31 0.33 -8.01
N VAL A 787 20.34 -0.08 -8.80
CA VAL A 787 18.91 0.14 -8.53
C VAL A 787 18.29 -1.21 -8.19
N VAL A 788 17.63 -1.30 -7.05
CA VAL A 788 17.04 -2.53 -6.52
C VAL A 788 15.55 -2.34 -6.29
N ALA A 789 14.77 -3.36 -6.63
CA ALA A 789 13.34 -3.40 -6.36
C ALA A 789 13.07 -4.11 -5.02
N THR A 790 12.47 -3.40 -4.08
CA THR A 790 12.17 -3.91 -2.72
C THR A 790 10.66 -3.85 -2.45
N CYS A 791 10.16 -4.68 -1.53
CA CYS A 791 8.72 -4.75 -1.26
C CYS A 791 8.26 -3.88 -0.10
N ASP A 792 9.17 -3.46 0.78
CA ASP A 792 8.81 -2.82 2.04
C ASP A 792 7.88 -3.70 2.89
N VAL A 793 8.33 -4.93 3.12
CA VAL A 793 7.47 -6.00 3.66
C VAL A 793 7.05 -5.70 5.09
N HIS A 794 5.75 -5.74 5.37
CA HIS A 794 5.18 -5.61 6.72
C HIS A 794 4.41 -6.86 7.16
N PHE A 795 4.03 -7.70 6.21
CA PHE A 795 3.30 -8.96 6.44
C PHE A 795 3.68 -10.05 5.42
N LEU A 796 3.31 -11.31 5.69
CA LEU A 796 3.79 -12.45 4.90
C LEU A 796 2.96 -12.68 3.64
N ASP A 797 1.64 -12.76 3.81
CA ASP A 797 0.70 -13.07 2.75
C ASP A 797 -0.32 -11.95 2.55
N PRO A 798 -0.89 -11.77 1.34
CA PRO A 798 -1.84 -10.68 1.07
C PRO A 798 -3.00 -10.60 2.06
N GLU A 799 -3.50 -11.75 2.51
CA GLU A 799 -4.58 -11.88 3.49
C GLU A 799 -4.23 -11.37 4.90
N ASP A 800 -2.94 -11.27 5.25
CA ASP A 800 -2.48 -10.77 6.56
C ASP A 800 -2.64 -9.24 6.69
N GLU A 801 -2.97 -8.54 5.61
CA GLU A 801 -3.27 -7.10 5.59
C GLU A 801 -4.29 -6.71 6.66
N ILE A 802 -5.27 -7.59 6.94
CA ILE A 802 -6.34 -7.33 7.89
C ILE A 802 -5.81 -7.00 9.30
N TYR A 803 -4.73 -7.64 9.73
CA TYR A 803 -4.15 -7.41 11.04
C TYR A 803 -3.53 -6.00 11.12
N ARG A 804 -2.84 -5.59 10.06
CA ARG A 804 -2.25 -4.25 9.96
C ARG A 804 -3.35 -3.19 9.88
N ARG A 805 -4.41 -3.41 9.11
CA ARG A 805 -5.60 -2.54 9.06
C ARG A 805 -6.18 -2.29 10.45
N ILE A 806 -6.33 -3.33 11.27
CA ILE A 806 -6.85 -3.20 12.64
C ILE A 806 -5.91 -2.33 13.50
N ILE A 807 -4.59 -2.52 13.39
CA ILE A 807 -3.60 -1.70 14.11
C ILE A 807 -3.67 -0.23 13.66
N MET A 808 -3.75 0.02 12.35
CA MET A 808 -3.81 1.38 11.80
C MET A 808 -5.11 2.10 12.18
N ALA A 809 -6.24 1.39 12.16
CA ALA A 809 -7.51 1.90 12.67
C ALA A 809 -7.40 2.28 14.16
N GLY A 810 -6.75 1.44 14.97
CA GLY A 810 -6.48 1.73 16.39
C GLY A 810 -5.61 2.96 16.63
N LYS A 811 -4.70 3.29 15.69
CA LYS A 811 -3.87 4.51 15.71
C LYS A 811 -4.62 5.76 15.23
N GLY A 812 -5.84 5.62 14.71
CA GLY A 812 -6.67 6.71 14.22
C GLY A 812 -6.39 7.16 12.77
N PHE A 813 -5.79 6.29 11.95
CA PHE A 813 -5.64 6.53 10.51
C PHE A 813 -7.02 6.43 9.83
N LYS A 814 -7.35 7.45 9.02
CA LYS A 814 -8.68 7.56 8.38
C LYS A 814 -8.81 6.67 7.14
N ASP A 815 -7.68 6.27 6.60
CA ASP A 815 -7.45 5.43 5.43
C ASP A 815 -7.09 3.99 5.83
N ALA A 816 -7.37 3.59 7.07
CA ALA A 816 -7.06 2.25 7.55
C ALA A 816 -7.65 1.15 6.65
N ASP A 817 -8.82 1.38 6.04
CA ASP A 817 -9.47 0.42 5.13
C ASP A 817 -8.79 0.28 3.76
N ASP A 818 -7.90 1.21 3.39
CA ASP A 818 -7.19 1.27 2.11
C ASP A 818 -5.69 0.97 2.31
N GLN A 819 -5.34 -0.19 2.86
CA GLN A 819 -3.93 -0.55 3.10
C GLN A 819 -3.15 -0.84 1.81
N ALA A 820 -1.89 -0.40 1.80
CA ALA A 820 -0.93 -0.80 0.78
C ALA A 820 -0.61 -2.32 0.85
N PRO A 821 -0.41 -2.99 -0.31
CA PRO A 821 -0.08 -4.41 -0.38
C PRO A 821 1.41 -4.68 -0.02
N LEU A 822 1.76 -4.47 1.25
CA LEU A 822 3.10 -4.61 1.82
C LEU A 822 3.44 -6.06 2.23
N TYR A 823 3.08 -7.04 1.40
CA TYR A 823 3.42 -8.45 1.66
C TYR A 823 4.74 -8.87 1.00
N LEU A 824 5.38 -9.91 1.53
CA LEU A 824 6.58 -10.50 0.93
C LEU A 824 6.22 -11.10 -0.44
N ARG A 825 6.45 -10.40 -1.55
CA ARG A 825 6.17 -10.87 -2.93
C ARG A 825 7.03 -12.10 -3.33
N THR A 826 6.66 -12.87 -4.35
CA THR A 826 7.57 -13.83 -5.02
C THR A 826 8.42 -13.12 -6.08
N THR A 827 9.41 -13.81 -6.66
CA THR A 827 10.21 -13.27 -7.78
C THR A 827 9.33 -12.94 -8.99
N GLU A 828 8.38 -13.80 -9.36
CA GLU A 828 7.50 -13.60 -10.52
C GLU A 828 6.51 -12.45 -10.33
N GLU A 829 5.96 -12.32 -9.12
CA GLU A 829 5.09 -11.20 -8.78
C GLU A 829 5.83 -9.87 -8.92
N MET A 830 7.10 -9.81 -8.48
CA MET A 830 7.93 -8.61 -8.68
C MET A 830 8.30 -8.38 -10.14
N LEU A 831 8.68 -9.41 -10.89
CA LEU A 831 8.97 -9.25 -12.32
C LEU A 831 7.76 -8.72 -13.09
N LYS A 832 6.56 -9.18 -12.73
CA LYS A 832 5.30 -8.69 -13.29
C LYS A 832 5.03 -7.23 -12.89
N GLU A 833 5.25 -6.88 -11.63
CA GLU A 833 5.07 -5.52 -11.12
C GLU A 833 5.91 -4.51 -11.90
N PHE A 834 7.18 -4.85 -12.19
CA PHE A 834 8.12 -3.96 -12.88
C PHE A 834 8.19 -4.19 -14.41
N GLU A 835 7.24 -4.91 -15.01
CA GLU A 835 7.24 -5.23 -16.45
C GLU A 835 7.27 -3.97 -17.33
N TYR A 836 6.71 -2.86 -16.84
CA TYR A 836 6.68 -1.56 -17.53
C TYR A 836 8.06 -0.92 -17.75
N LEU A 837 9.10 -1.37 -17.03
CA LEU A 837 10.50 -0.96 -17.27
C LEU A 837 11.14 -1.71 -18.45
N GLY A 838 10.49 -2.77 -18.92
CA GLY A 838 11.02 -3.71 -19.90
C GLY A 838 11.73 -4.90 -19.25
N SER A 839 11.56 -6.09 -19.86
CA SER A 839 12.00 -7.38 -19.29
C SER A 839 13.44 -7.40 -18.76
N ALA A 840 14.40 -6.88 -19.52
CA ALA A 840 15.81 -6.90 -19.10
C ALA A 840 16.05 -6.01 -17.88
N LYS A 841 15.42 -4.82 -17.83
CA LYS A 841 15.57 -3.91 -16.70
C LYS A 841 14.82 -4.43 -15.46
N ALA A 842 13.64 -5.00 -15.64
CA ALA A 842 12.89 -5.66 -14.56
C ALA A 842 13.71 -6.78 -13.92
N GLU A 843 14.31 -7.67 -14.72
CA GLU A 843 15.21 -8.73 -14.23
C GLU A 843 16.45 -8.16 -13.52
N GLU A 844 17.02 -7.08 -14.06
CA GLU A 844 18.17 -6.42 -13.44
C GLU A 844 17.84 -5.89 -12.04
N VAL A 845 16.75 -5.14 -11.88
CA VAL A 845 16.39 -4.49 -10.61
C VAL A 845 15.73 -5.45 -9.61
N VAL A 846 15.03 -6.49 -10.08
CA VAL A 846 14.34 -7.47 -9.22
C VAL A 846 15.25 -8.63 -8.81
N ILE A 847 16.13 -9.09 -9.69
CA ILE A 847 16.97 -10.28 -9.43
C ILE A 847 18.43 -9.87 -9.32
N THR A 848 19.00 -9.33 -10.38
CA THR A 848 20.47 -9.20 -10.49
C THR A 848 21.05 -8.27 -9.42
N ASN A 849 20.53 -7.06 -9.28
CA ASN A 849 21.06 -6.04 -8.38
C ASN A 849 20.81 -6.37 -6.89
N PRO A 850 19.62 -6.83 -6.47
CA PRO A 850 19.42 -7.28 -5.09
C PRO A 850 20.36 -8.43 -4.71
N ASN A 851 20.58 -9.38 -5.64
CA ASN A 851 21.56 -10.44 -5.43
C ASN A 851 22.99 -9.91 -5.28
N LYS A 852 23.40 -8.89 -6.06
CA LYS A 852 24.72 -8.25 -5.92
C LYS A 852 24.88 -7.59 -4.55
N ILE A 853 23.88 -6.85 -4.07
CA ILE A 853 23.92 -6.23 -2.72
C ILE A 853 24.05 -7.32 -1.65
N ALA A 854 23.30 -8.42 -1.78
CA ALA A 854 23.39 -9.55 -0.86
C ALA A 854 24.76 -10.25 -0.88
N ASP A 855 25.45 -10.26 -2.02
CA ASP A 855 26.81 -10.79 -2.15
C ASP A 855 27.87 -9.88 -1.53
N MET A 856 27.61 -8.57 -1.48
CA MET A 856 28.47 -7.61 -0.77
C MET A 856 28.40 -7.73 0.75
N CYS A 857 27.38 -8.41 1.29
CA CYS A 857 27.21 -8.61 2.73
C CYS A 857 27.79 -9.97 3.16
N GLU A 858 28.59 -10.01 4.22
CA GLU A 858 29.11 -11.23 4.81
C GLU A 858 28.06 -11.93 5.69
N LYS A 859 28.22 -13.24 5.92
CA LYS A 859 27.41 -13.96 6.93
C LYS A 859 27.97 -13.64 8.31
N ILE A 860 27.30 -12.76 9.04
CA ILE A 860 27.72 -12.31 10.39
C ILE A 860 26.74 -12.80 11.46
N ALA A 861 27.20 -12.87 12.71
CA ALA A 861 26.33 -13.14 13.86
C ALA A 861 25.93 -11.82 14.53
N PRO A 862 24.67 -11.63 14.98
CA PRO A 862 24.25 -10.38 15.60
C PRO A 862 24.84 -10.21 17.00
N VAL A 863 25.06 -11.32 17.71
CA VAL A 863 25.68 -11.34 19.05
C VAL A 863 27.05 -11.99 18.95
N ARG A 864 27.99 -11.58 19.83
CA ARG A 864 29.27 -12.30 19.94
C ARG A 864 29.02 -13.72 20.47
N PRO A 865 29.65 -14.74 19.89
CA PRO A 865 29.51 -16.12 20.37
C PRO A 865 30.18 -16.32 21.73
N ASP A 866 31.22 -15.54 22.03
CA ASP A 866 32.05 -15.71 23.22
C ASP A 866 31.54 -14.92 24.43
N LYS A 867 31.63 -15.56 25.60
CA LYS A 867 31.48 -14.87 26.89
C LYS A 867 32.70 -13.98 27.12
N CYS A 868 32.48 -12.70 27.42
CA CYS A 868 33.53 -11.75 27.80
C CYS A 868 33.45 -11.47 29.31
N PRO A 869 33.97 -12.35 30.20
CA PRO A 869 33.94 -12.10 31.63
C PRO A 869 34.80 -10.88 31.99
N PRO A 870 34.39 -10.04 32.96
CA PRO A 870 35.19 -8.92 33.39
C PRO A 870 36.47 -9.41 34.08
N VAL A 871 37.62 -8.84 33.70
CA VAL A 871 38.89 -9.10 34.39
C VAL A 871 39.08 -8.01 35.44
N ILE A 872 38.85 -8.36 36.70
CA ILE A 872 39.13 -7.48 37.86
C ILE A 872 40.35 -8.04 38.56
N GLU A 873 41.40 -7.22 38.67
CA GLU A 873 42.66 -7.62 39.30
C GLU A 873 42.43 -8.20 40.70
N ASN A 874 43.07 -9.33 41.00
CA ASN A 874 42.95 -10.07 42.27
C ASN A 874 41.54 -10.57 42.65
N SER A 875 40.52 -10.47 41.78
CA SER A 875 39.14 -10.89 42.09
C SER A 875 39.05 -12.35 42.53
N ASP A 876 39.73 -13.26 41.82
CA ASP A 876 39.73 -14.69 42.17
C ASP A 876 40.36 -14.96 43.54
N GLN A 877 41.45 -14.26 43.85
CA GLN A 877 42.14 -14.38 45.14
C GLN A 877 41.28 -13.78 46.26
N MET A 878 40.73 -12.59 46.06
CA MET A 878 39.82 -11.94 47.00
C MET A 878 38.59 -12.83 47.28
N LEU A 879 38.00 -13.44 46.25
CA LEU A 879 36.87 -14.34 46.41
C LEU A 879 37.26 -15.58 47.23
N ARG A 880 38.43 -16.18 46.96
CA ARG A 880 38.97 -17.29 47.77
C ARG A 880 39.17 -16.87 49.22
N ASP A 881 39.82 -15.73 49.46
CA ASP A 881 40.13 -15.24 50.81
C ASP A 881 38.85 -14.93 51.59
N ILE A 882 37.85 -14.30 50.96
CA ILE A 882 36.54 -14.05 51.56
C ILE A 882 35.87 -15.37 51.91
N CYS A 883 35.84 -16.34 50.99
CA CYS A 883 35.24 -17.65 51.22
C CYS A 883 35.92 -18.38 52.38
N TYR A 884 37.25 -18.49 52.38
CA TYR A 884 38.01 -19.16 53.44
C TYR A 884 37.88 -18.43 54.78
N THR A 885 38.07 -17.12 54.82
CA THR A 885 37.94 -16.32 56.04
C THR A 885 36.56 -16.47 56.66
N LYS A 886 35.52 -16.42 55.83
CA LYS A 886 34.13 -16.54 56.28
C LYS A 886 33.82 -17.97 56.74
N ALA A 887 34.27 -18.99 56.00
CA ALA A 887 34.14 -20.39 56.40
C ALA A 887 34.83 -20.66 57.74
N HIS A 888 36.07 -20.19 57.91
CA HIS A 888 36.79 -20.27 59.19
C HIS A 888 36.00 -19.60 60.31
N ARG A 889 35.46 -18.39 60.11
CA ARG A 889 34.65 -17.70 61.13
C ARG A 889 33.42 -18.52 61.59
N TYR A 890 32.74 -19.19 60.66
CA TYR A 890 31.58 -20.04 60.99
C TYR A 890 32.00 -21.36 61.67
N VAL A 891 33.04 -22.02 61.18
CA VAL A 891 33.53 -23.29 61.73
C VAL A 891 34.15 -23.09 63.12
N TRP A 892 34.88 -21.99 63.34
CA TRP A 892 35.47 -21.66 64.64
C TRP A 892 34.41 -21.28 65.68
N ARG A 893 33.30 -20.63 65.28
CA ARG A 893 32.12 -20.44 66.16
C ARG A 893 31.52 -21.78 66.61
N ARG A 894 31.50 -22.79 65.74
CA ARG A 894 31.02 -24.15 66.06
C ARG A 894 31.97 -24.90 66.99
N ALA A 895 33.29 -24.79 66.78
CA ALA A 895 34.31 -25.37 67.65
C ALA A 895 34.37 -24.70 69.04
N SER A 896 34.11 -23.39 69.12
CA SER A 896 34.04 -22.64 70.38
C SER A 896 32.81 -22.99 71.22
N CYS A 897 31.67 -23.31 70.57
CA CYS A 897 30.50 -23.87 71.25
C CYS A 897 30.79 -25.28 71.83
N ASN A 898 31.49 -26.14 71.10
CA ASN A 898 31.84 -27.48 71.59
C ASN A 898 32.88 -27.47 72.72
N ARG A 899 33.79 -26.47 72.79
CA ARG A 899 34.73 -26.36 73.93
C ARG A 899 34.07 -25.84 75.22
N LYS A 900 33.01 -25.04 75.14
CA LYS A 900 32.22 -24.65 76.32
C LYS A 900 31.36 -25.79 76.89
N GLY A 901 31.11 -26.86 76.13
CA GLY A 901 30.46 -28.07 76.61
C GLY A 901 31.38 -29.09 77.29
N ALA A 902 32.71 -28.93 77.20
CA ALA A 902 33.70 -29.90 77.68
C ALA A 902 34.47 -29.46 78.94
N SER A 903 34.10 -28.33 79.56
CA SER A 903 34.70 -27.82 80.81
C SER A 903 33.71 -27.75 81.99
N GLY A 904 32.55 -28.42 81.86
CA GLY A 904 31.61 -28.65 82.96
C GLY A 904 31.55 -30.13 83.31
N SER A 905 32.62 -30.65 83.92
CA SER A 905 32.64 -31.89 84.68
C SER A 905 33.08 -31.59 86.11
#